data_AF-A0A0D1XH98-F1
#
_entry.id   AF-A0A0D1XH98-F1
#
_cell.length_a   1.000
_cell.length_b   1.000
_cell.length_c   1.000
_cell.angle_alpha   90.00
_cell.angle_beta   90.00
_cell.angle_gamma   90.00
#
_symmetry.space_group_name_H-M   'P 1'
#
loop_
_entity.id
_entity.type
_entity.pdbx_description
1 polymer ?
#
loop_
_entity_poly.entity_id
_entity_poly.type
_entity_poly.pdbx_seq_one_letter_code
_entity_poly.pdbx_strand_id
1 'polypeptide(L)'
;MKTFHFLLGVLLVVSPIVLASAIEEAVALYPSCAIECLTELIPTSGCGLTNTTCLCTNVPLNTKLEECIVTGCKVPDQLRSKNASITLCDPTAKPRDKTASVIVGGLVPGILAFIVFLARLASLLPSNARIASWDDWTICVMVLFTIPPTVFAVTLAKHGLGRDIWTLQPIDITAVLRYYYLGEIFYICALTMFKVSMLCFILRIFPTRPLRIGTFIGLGLTTAYGISFLFATIFQCTPVSLAWYQWDGEHEGFCENIKLQGWMCAVLNIIIDVYILILPLPEVAKLKMNLAKKLMLLFMFSLGIFVTLTSVLRLRTLVLFANTQNPTWDYVEAATWSTVELHVGIICACLPSLRSLFVSLGAKILASSKGTSGGSTGFGSNAWRTPSRLQKISLTPNLRSENGDFINLVDVEAKHEKGYDSHTSSDAGITDEYEYIVVGSGPGGAPLAARLALAGHSVLLIDAGADHANDPVLRVPALHPYASQYEPISWQFFVDHYADEAQAVRDSKMTYLLPNGSYYVGLSPPAGAERLGIWYPRTAALGGCAEHNALITILPDTADWDYMESLTGDSSWSSDNMRKYFERMEKCEYLPNSVVGHGYDGWLETQTTPVILIAEDLKVLSLVIAAATTMGKNLIGKIVNTVTGLAEVLLQDINSPLRSQSADELYQVPLAMKTSDFSRGGPRDWVYNISQSSQYKLDIQLNTLVTKVLFDGNSSDGNVRATGVEYLIGESLYAADPRYDPSQEGTPGTVKATREVIVSGGAFNTPQILKLSGIGPKDELENFDIPVVVDLPGVGTNMQDRYEVGIVGKAPSPFALLEKCTFLKGDDPCYDQWLNAPPFLKGGYQTNGIALAYMKHSSVAANPAHDLYLGGVPAYFKGYFPDYADFATADLSIWTWLTLKAQSRNNAGTVTLKSANPRDTPNILFNSFSVGGDEDLQAVYEGMEFGIQAFENLVPLDGSFERIWPPQNISSEDDLKQFARDEAWGHHASCTCPIGADNDPMAVLDKDFKVRGTQNLRVVDASVFPKIPGTYLVTPVYMISEKAADVILAAAASNSTA
;
A
#
# COMPACT_ATOMS: atom_id res chain seq x y z
N MET A 1 53.93 -55.69 36.46
CA MET A 1 52.72 -56.43 36.03
C MET A 1 51.61 -56.24 37.06
N LYS A 2 50.76 -55.23 36.84
CA LYS A 2 49.34 -55.12 37.28
C LYS A 2 48.84 -53.72 36.89
N THR A 3 49.09 -53.40 35.62
CA THR A 3 48.68 -52.20 34.90
C THR A 3 47.76 -52.67 33.78
N PHE A 4 46.59 -53.25 34.10
CA PHE A 4 45.60 -53.55 33.06
C PHE A 4 44.13 -53.66 33.49
N HIS A 5 43.75 -53.48 34.77
CA HIS A 5 42.35 -53.66 35.22
C HIS A 5 41.80 -52.52 36.11
N PHE A 6 42.43 -51.34 36.14
CA PHE A 6 41.96 -50.20 36.96
C PHE A 6 41.41 -49.01 36.14
N LEU A 7 41.24 -49.19 34.82
CA LEU A 7 40.84 -48.14 33.87
C LEU A 7 39.44 -48.33 33.26
N LEU A 8 38.55 -49.07 33.93
CA LEU A 8 37.16 -49.26 33.47
C LEU A 8 36.07 -48.90 34.51
N GLY A 9 36.44 -48.27 35.63
CA GLY A 9 35.52 -47.99 36.75
C GLY A 9 35.27 -46.51 37.05
N VAL A 10 35.71 -45.58 36.20
CA VAL A 10 35.64 -44.12 36.47
C VAL A 10 34.72 -43.37 35.49
N LEU A 11 33.85 -44.06 34.74
CA LEU A 11 32.98 -43.44 33.73
C LEU A 11 31.47 -43.60 33.96
N LEU A 12 31.00 -43.94 35.17
CA LEU A 12 29.56 -44.15 35.41
C LEU A 12 29.03 -43.62 36.75
N VAL A 13 29.64 -42.58 37.35
CA VAL A 13 29.06 -41.95 38.56
C VAL A 13 29.27 -40.42 38.57
N VAL A 14 28.91 -39.73 37.48
CA VAL A 14 28.59 -38.30 37.53
C VAL A 14 27.55 -37.98 36.44
N SER A 15 26.31 -38.41 36.63
CA SER A 15 25.10 -37.79 36.03
C SER A 15 23.88 -38.66 36.38
N PRO A 16 23.26 -38.45 37.56
CA PRO A 16 21.83 -38.11 37.51
C PRO A 16 21.34 -37.15 38.60
N ILE A 17 22.22 -36.48 39.36
CA ILE A 17 21.77 -35.62 40.48
C ILE A 17 21.53 -34.15 40.06
N VAL A 18 22.00 -33.73 38.89
CA VAL A 18 21.82 -32.34 38.40
C VAL A 18 20.60 -32.18 37.47
N LEU A 19 19.98 -33.28 36.99
CA LEU A 19 18.81 -33.21 36.10
C LEU A 19 17.45 -33.27 36.81
N ALA A 20 17.39 -33.59 38.11
CA ALA A 20 16.13 -33.72 38.85
C ALA A 20 15.55 -32.37 39.32
N SER A 21 16.37 -31.32 39.48
CA SER A 21 15.91 -30.05 40.08
C SER A 21 15.14 -29.13 39.11
N ALA A 22 15.43 -29.19 37.80
CA ALA A 22 14.79 -28.32 36.81
C ALA A 22 13.32 -28.72 36.51
N ILE A 23 12.99 -30.00 36.69
CA ILE A 23 11.63 -30.54 36.47
C ILE A 23 10.76 -30.28 37.71
N GLU A 24 11.32 -30.35 38.92
CA GLU A 24 10.61 -29.95 40.14
C GLU A 24 10.24 -28.46 40.14
N GLU A 25 11.11 -27.58 39.64
CA GLU A 25 10.80 -26.14 39.53
C GLU A 25 9.77 -25.83 38.44
N ALA A 26 9.78 -26.50 37.28
CA ALA A 26 8.83 -26.27 36.19
C ALA A 26 7.41 -26.78 36.50
N VAL A 27 7.29 -27.92 37.20
CA VAL A 27 6.00 -28.48 37.64
C VAL A 27 5.40 -27.64 38.79
N ALA A 28 6.23 -26.95 39.58
CA ALA A 28 5.76 -26.09 40.68
C ALA A 28 5.01 -24.82 40.23
N LEU A 29 5.09 -24.42 38.96
CA LEU A 29 4.36 -23.25 38.42
C LEU A 29 2.90 -23.56 38.05
N TYR A 30 2.54 -24.82 37.82
CA TYR A 30 1.20 -25.21 37.41
C TYR A 30 0.30 -25.56 38.61
N PRO A 31 -0.99 -25.19 38.59
CA PRO A 31 -1.94 -25.62 39.61
C PRO A 31 -2.27 -27.11 39.49
N SER A 32 -2.69 -27.74 40.59
CA SER A 32 -2.90 -29.19 40.69
C SER A 32 -3.82 -29.76 39.60
N CYS A 33 -4.89 -29.05 39.24
CA CYS A 33 -5.82 -29.47 38.18
C CYS A 33 -5.16 -29.50 36.78
N ALA A 34 -4.23 -28.58 36.50
CA ALA A 34 -3.52 -28.56 35.23
C ALA A 34 -2.44 -29.64 35.18
N ILE A 35 -1.86 -29.99 36.33
CA ILE A 35 -0.93 -31.12 36.45
C ILE A 35 -1.63 -32.44 36.12
N GLU A 36 -2.89 -32.63 36.50
CA GLU A 36 -3.68 -33.81 36.11
C GLU A 36 -3.82 -33.91 34.58
N CYS A 37 -4.19 -32.81 33.92
CA CYS A 37 -4.25 -32.72 32.46
C CYS A 37 -2.90 -32.99 31.78
N LEU A 38 -1.81 -32.41 32.30
CA LEU A 38 -0.46 -32.64 31.80
C LEU A 38 -0.05 -34.10 31.94
N THR A 39 -0.37 -34.74 33.07
CA THR A 39 -0.01 -36.13 33.36
C THR A 39 -0.77 -37.12 32.48
N GLU A 40 -2.01 -36.79 32.09
CA GLU A 40 -2.81 -37.60 31.18
C GLU A 40 -2.37 -37.45 29.70
N LEU A 41 -2.11 -36.20 29.27
CA LEU A 41 -1.94 -35.89 27.86
C LEU A 41 -0.49 -35.97 27.37
N ILE A 42 0.51 -35.70 28.22
CA ILE A 42 1.92 -35.76 27.80
C ILE A 42 2.32 -37.19 27.36
N PRO A 43 2.00 -38.27 28.11
CA PRO A 43 2.39 -39.63 27.71
C PRO A 43 1.79 -40.09 26.38
N THR A 44 0.62 -39.54 26.01
CA THR A 44 -0.08 -39.89 24.74
C THR A 44 0.31 -38.97 23.58
N SER A 45 1.08 -37.91 23.84
CA SER A 45 1.48 -36.90 22.84
C SER A 45 2.76 -37.20 22.07
N GLY A 46 3.54 -38.19 22.52
CA GLY A 46 4.89 -38.46 22.00
C GLY A 46 5.97 -37.50 22.50
N CYS A 47 5.62 -36.45 23.27
CA CYS A 47 6.61 -35.59 23.92
C CYS A 47 7.09 -36.18 25.25
N GLY A 48 8.41 -36.08 25.51
CA GLY A 48 8.97 -36.37 26.84
C GLY A 48 8.77 -35.18 27.80
N LEU A 49 8.57 -35.47 29.09
CA LEU A 49 8.36 -34.47 30.16
C LEU A 49 9.50 -33.44 30.29
N THR A 50 10.69 -33.74 29.78
CA THR A 50 11.87 -32.85 29.80
C THR A 50 12.11 -32.12 28.49
N ASN A 51 11.34 -32.43 27.44
CA ASN A 51 11.51 -31.84 26.13
C ASN A 51 10.61 -30.60 26.02
N THR A 52 11.05 -29.50 26.61
CA THR A 52 10.35 -28.21 26.59
C THR A 52 10.05 -27.74 25.18
N THR A 53 10.97 -27.91 24.23
CA THR A 53 10.72 -27.59 22.81
C THR A 53 9.52 -28.35 22.27
N CYS A 54 9.46 -29.68 22.45
CA CYS A 54 8.32 -30.49 22.03
C CYS A 54 7.02 -30.07 22.74
N LEU A 55 7.05 -29.91 24.07
CA LEU A 55 5.88 -29.49 24.84
C LEU A 55 5.32 -28.14 24.35
N CYS A 56 6.20 -27.21 23.99
CA CYS A 56 5.83 -25.87 23.54
C CYS A 56 5.43 -25.81 22.06
N THR A 57 5.95 -26.69 21.21
CA THR A 57 5.67 -26.69 19.77
C THR A 57 4.65 -27.75 19.32
N ASN A 58 4.25 -28.68 20.20
CA ASN A 58 3.30 -29.75 19.87
C ASN A 58 1.85 -29.26 19.95
N VAL A 59 1.30 -28.95 18.78
CA VAL A 59 -0.06 -28.38 18.64
C VAL A 59 -1.16 -29.33 19.13
N PRO A 60 -1.20 -30.62 18.74
CA PRO A 60 -2.22 -31.54 19.23
C PRO A 60 -2.23 -31.69 20.76
N LEU A 61 -1.05 -31.68 21.39
CA LEU A 61 -0.92 -31.70 22.85
C LEU A 61 -1.49 -30.41 23.45
N ASN A 62 -1.06 -29.25 22.97
CA ASN A 62 -1.45 -27.97 23.54
C ASN A 62 -2.95 -27.67 23.38
N THR A 63 -3.57 -28.10 22.28
CA THR A 63 -5.03 -27.98 22.08
C THR A 63 -5.80 -28.85 23.07
N LYS A 64 -5.45 -30.13 23.19
CA LYS A 64 -6.10 -31.04 24.16
C LYS A 64 -5.85 -30.61 25.60
N LEU A 65 -4.66 -30.06 25.86
CA LEU A 65 -4.27 -29.56 27.17
C LEU A 65 -5.09 -28.32 27.54
N GLU A 66 -5.29 -27.39 26.61
CA GLU A 66 -6.16 -26.23 26.80
C GLU A 66 -7.62 -26.66 27.02
N GLU A 67 -8.14 -27.60 26.23
CA GLU A 67 -9.49 -28.16 26.42
C GLU A 67 -9.66 -28.83 27.80
N CYS A 68 -8.68 -29.63 28.22
CA CYS A 68 -8.69 -30.28 29.52
C CYS A 68 -8.61 -29.26 30.67
N ILE A 69 -7.76 -28.23 30.55
CA ILE A 69 -7.61 -27.19 31.57
C ILE A 69 -8.89 -26.33 31.65
N VAL A 70 -9.50 -25.97 30.52
CA VAL A 70 -10.74 -25.19 30.49
C VAL A 70 -11.91 -25.97 31.11
N THR A 71 -11.95 -27.29 30.92
CA THR A 71 -13.02 -28.14 31.46
C THR A 71 -12.77 -28.61 32.89
N GLY A 72 -11.51 -28.80 33.29
CA GLY A 72 -11.11 -29.39 34.58
C GLY A 72 -10.61 -28.39 35.63
N CYS A 73 -10.19 -27.18 35.23
CA CYS A 73 -9.71 -26.15 36.16
C CYS A 73 -10.69 -24.99 36.33
N LYS A 74 -10.64 -24.36 37.50
CA LYS A 74 -11.29 -23.06 37.75
C LYS A 74 -10.58 -21.95 36.98
N VAL A 75 -11.29 -20.89 36.61
CA VAL A 75 -10.73 -19.78 35.79
C VAL A 75 -9.44 -19.17 36.35
N PRO A 76 -9.29 -18.91 37.67
CA PRO A 76 -8.02 -18.42 38.22
C PRO A 76 -6.84 -19.39 38.00
N ASP A 77 -7.10 -20.70 38.04
CA ASP A 77 -6.09 -21.73 37.80
C ASP A 77 -5.82 -21.92 36.29
N GLN A 78 -6.81 -21.70 35.42
CA GLN A 78 -6.60 -21.62 33.98
C GLN A 78 -5.64 -20.47 33.62
N LEU A 79 -5.83 -19.28 34.20
CA LEU A 79 -4.95 -18.13 34.00
C LEU A 79 -3.52 -18.40 34.51
N ARG A 80 -3.37 -19.02 35.68
CA ARG A 80 -2.06 -19.44 36.19
C ARG A 80 -1.38 -20.45 35.27
N SER A 81 -2.12 -21.42 34.76
CA SER A 81 -1.60 -22.43 33.82
C SER A 81 -1.14 -21.79 32.51
N LYS A 82 -1.86 -20.78 32.03
CA LYS A 82 -1.47 -19.99 30.85
C LYS A 82 -0.19 -19.19 31.10
N ASN A 83 -0.06 -18.55 32.26
CA ASN A 83 1.16 -17.82 32.63
C ASN A 83 2.36 -18.75 32.82
N ALA A 84 2.16 -19.90 33.46
CA ALA A 84 3.16 -20.95 33.64
C ALA A 84 3.65 -21.50 32.30
N SER A 85 2.73 -21.78 31.37
CA SER A 85 3.05 -22.23 30.02
C SER A 85 3.88 -21.23 29.24
N ILE A 86 3.50 -19.95 29.24
CA ILE A 86 4.25 -18.89 28.56
C ILE A 86 5.65 -18.74 29.16
N THR A 87 5.75 -18.77 30.49
CA THR A 87 7.05 -18.66 31.20
C THR A 87 7.96 -19.85 30.92
N LEU A 88 7.39 -21.05 30.78
CA LEU A 88 8.12 -22.28 30.47
C LEU A 88 8.62 -22.30 29.02
N CYS A 89 7.78 -21.86 28.09
CA CYS A 89 8.06 -21.91 26.65
C CYS A 89 8.92 -20.75 26.14
N ASP A 90 8.88 -19.60 26.81
CA ASP A 90 9.75 -18.47 26.54
C ASP A 90 10.17 -17.79 27.85
N PRO A 91 11.29 -18.23 28.45
CA PRO A 91 11.83 -17.64 29.68
C PRO A 91 12.32 -16.19 29.51
N THR A 92 12.48 -15.72 28.26
CA THR A 92 12.94 -14.36 27.94
C THR A 92 11.79 -13.39 27.62
N ALA A 93 10.57 -13.90 27.45
CA ALA A 93 9.37 -13.12 27.23
C ALA A 93 9.15 -12.14 28.39
N LYS A 94 9.28 -10.84 28.09
CA LYS A 94 8.87 -9.80 29.03
C LYS A 94 7.34 -9.67 28.98
N PRO A 95 6.65 -9.60 30.12
CA PRO A 95 5.23 -9.30 30.16
C PRO A 95 4.93 -8.02 29.37
N ARG A 96 3.89 -8.06 28.53
CA ARG A 96 3.48 -6.90 27.75
C ARG A 96 2.95 -5.81 28.68
N ASP A 97 3.36 -4.57 28.46
CA ASP A 97 3.00 -3.44 29.31
C ASP A 97 2.69 -2.16 28.49
N LYS A 98 1.43 -1.73 28.51
CA LYS A 98 0.89 -0.48 27.95
C LYS A 98 0.35 0.47 29.03
N THR A 99 0.68 0.24 30.30
CA THR A 99 0.16 1.05 31.43
C THR A 99 0.52 2.53 31.29
N ALA A 100 1.69 2.85 30.72
CA ALA A 100 2.10 4.22 30.42
C ALA A 100 1.13 4.90 29.44
N SER A 101 0.69 4.20 28.39
CA SER A 101 -0.25 4.73 27.40
C SER A 101 -1.62 5.03 28.02
N VAL A 102 -2.11 4.18 28.94
CA VAL A 102 -3.35 4.42 29.68
C VAL A 102 -3.26 5.70 30.51
N ILE A 103 -2.13 5.90 31.20
CA ILE A 103 -1.89 7.09 32.04
C ILE A 103 -1.78 8.36 31.19
N VAL A 104 -0.96 8.32 30.13
CA VAL A 104 -0.73 9.47 29.26
C VAL A 104 -2.00 9.85 28.51
N GLY A 105 -2.71 8.87 27.96
CA GLY A 105 -3.97 9.06 27.22
C GLY A 105 -5.08 9.64 28.07
N GLY A 106 -5.13 9.32 29.37
CA GLY A 106 -6.09 9.91 30.30
C GLY A 106 -5.70 11.28 30.84
N LEU A 107 -4.46 11.47 31.31
CA LEU A 107 -4.08 12.68 32.07
C LEU A 107 -3.77 13.88 31.17
N VAL A 108 -3.05 13.69 30.06
CA VAL A 108 -2.59 14.82 29.23
C VAL A 108 -3.77 15.57 28.60
N PRO A 109 -4.72 14.90 27.92
CA PRO A 109 -5.90 15.59 27.38
C PRO A 109 -6.81 16.13 28.50
N GLY A 110 -6.86 15.45 29.65
CA GLY A 110 -7.60 15.91 30.82
C GLY A 110 -7.11 17.22 31.41
N ILE A 111 -5.78 17.40 31.53
CA ILE A 111 -5.17 18.66 31.99
C ILE A 111 -5.50 19.79 31.01
N LEU A 112 -5.37 19.54 29.71
CA LEU A 112 -5.69 20.51 28.67
C LEU A 112 -7.17 20.92 28.73
N ALA A 113 -8.09 19.95 28.81
CA ALA A 113 -9.52 20.19 28.93
C ALA A 113 -9.85 21.02 30.18
N PHE A 114 -9.20 20.74 31.31
CA PHE A 114 -9.38 21.48 32.55
C PHE A 114 -8.90 22.93 32.43
N ILE A 115 -7.76 23.19 31.79
CA ILE A 115 -7.26 24.55 31.51
C ILE A 115 -8.27 25.33 30.66
N VAL A 116 -8.80 24.71 29.61
CA VAL A 116 -9.80 25.35 28.72
C VAL A 116 -11.11 25.62 29.48
N PHE A 117 -11.51 24.73 30.37
CA PHE A 117 -12.67 24.94 31.25
C PHE A 117 -12.44 26.09 32.25
N LEU A 118 -11.28 26.18 32.89
CA LEU A 118 -10.94 27.31 33.77
C LEU A 118 -10.94 28.64 33.01
N ALA A 119 -10.46 28.64 31.76
CA ALA A 119 -10.57 29.82 30.90
C ALA A 119 -12.02 30.20 30.62
N ARG A 120 -12.94 29.22 30.44
CA ARG A 120 -14.38 29.48 30.32
C ARG A 120 -14.96 30.08 31.61
N LEU A 121 -14.58 29.59 32.78
CA LEU A 121 -15.02 30.18 34.06
C LEU A 121 -14.50 31.61 34.24
N ALA A 122 -13.24 31.87 33.87
CA ALA A 122 -12.66 33.21 33.90
C ALA A 122 -13.41 34.20 32.98
N SER A 123 -14.05 33.70 31.91
CA SER A 123 -14.91 34.52 31.02
C SER A 123 -16.15 35.08 31.73
N LEU A 124 -16.54 34.49 32.87
CA LEU A 124 -17.71 34.89 33.68
C LEU A 124 -17.35 35.90 34.79
N LEU A 125 -16.07 36.26 34.93
CA LEU A 125 -15.64 37.25 35.93
C LEU A 125 -16.26 38.64 35.65
N PRO A 126 -16.54 39.45 36.70
CA PRO A 126 -17.32 40.69 36.59
C PRO A 126 -16.78 41.72 35.58
N SER A 127 -15.49 41.67 35.26
CA SER A 127 -14.84 42.58 34.31
C SER A 127 -15.23 42.35 32.84
N ASN A 128 -15.86 41.21 32.50
CA ASN A 128 -16.06 40.76 31.11
C ASN A 128 -17.54 40.75 30.64
N ALA A 129 -18.48 41.26 31.45
CA ALA A 129 -19.88 41.54 31.10
C ALA A 129 -20.75 40.38 30.53
N ARG A 130 -20.41 39.10 30.75
CA ARG A 130 -21.22 37.93 30.33
C ARG A 130 -22.06 37.38 31.50
N ILE A 131 -23.38 37.30 31.34
CA ILE A 131 -24.29 36.63 32.29
C ILE A 131 -24.20 35.11 32.11
N ALA A 132 -24.11 34.37 33.22
CA ALA A 132 -24.10 32.91 33.23
C ALA A 132 -25.40 32.34 32.64
N SER A 133 -25.28 31.34 31.78
CA SER A 133 -26.42 30.68 31.13
C SER A 133 -26.44 29.17 31.42
N TRP A 134 -27.49 28.48 30.98
CA TRP A 134 -27.66 27.04 31.21
C TRP A 134 -26.51 26.20 30.62
N ASP A 135 -25.87 26.67 29.54
CA ASP A 135 -24.68 26.02 28.97
C ASP A 135 -23.47 26.05 29.92
N ASP A 136 -23.36 27.10 30.76
CA ASP A 136 -22.27 27.28 31.72
C ASP A 136 -22.47 26.42 33.00
N TRP A 137 -23.72 26.14 33.39
CA TRP A 137 -24.00 25.23 34.51
C TRP A 137 -23.85 23.75 34.13
N THR A 138 -24.34 23.39 32.94
CA THR A 138 -24.30 22.01 32.43
C THR A 138 -22.87 21.52 32.14
N ILE A 139 -21.97 22.41 31.69
CA ILE A 139 -20.55 22.08 31.53
C ILE A 139 -19.84 21.85 32.87
N CYS A 140 -20.20 22.57 33.94
CA CYS A 140 -19.66 22.32 35.28
C CYS A 140 -20.04 20.92 35.78
N VAL A 141 -21.28 20.49 35.49
CA VAL A 141 -21.77 19.15 35.82
C VAL A 141 -21.06 18.09 34.95
N MET A 142 -20.82 18.36 33.66
CA MET A 142 -20.02 17.48 32.81
C MET A 142 -18.61 17.27 33.38
N VAL A 143 -17.90 18.36 33.74
CA VAL A 143 -16.54 18.29 34.29
C VAL A 143 -16.53 17.50 35.60
N LEU A 144 -17.53 17.67 36.46
CA LEU A 144 -17.68 16.88 37.69
C LEU A 144 -17.75 15.37 37.40
N PHE A 145 -18.47 14.96 36.35
CA PHE A 145 -18.55 13.56 35.94
C PHE A 145 -17.34 13.06 35.14
N THR A 146 -16.54 13.94 34.53
CA THR A 146 -15.31 13.56 33.80
C THR A 146 -14.10 13.36 34.73
N ILE A 147 -14.10 13.95 35.93
CA ILE A 147 -13.00 13.80 36.90
C ILE A 147 -12.78 12.32 37.30
N PRO A 148 -13.81 11.55 37.71
CA PRO A 148 -13.59 10.16 38.13
C PRO A 148 -12.99 9.26 37.04
N PRO A 149 -13.48 9.21 35.78
CA PRO A 149 -12.84 8.45 34.71
C PRO A 149 -11.38 8.84 34.45
N THR A 150 -11.07 10.14 34.56
CA THR A 150 -9.69 10.64 34.39
C THR A 150 -8.77 10.17 35.51
N VAL A 151 -9.26 10.12 36.76
CA VAL A 151 -8.52 9.57 37.91
C VAL A 151 -8.42 8.06 37.84
N PHE A 152 -9.47 7.38 37.39
CA PHE A 152 -9.50 5.93 37.23
C PHE A 152 -8.46 5.44 36.25
N ALA A 153 -8.06 6.21 35.22
CA ALA A 153 -6.98 5.83 34.31
C ALA A 153 -5.67 5.47 35.05
N VAL A 154 -5.32 6.22 36.11
CA VAL A 154 -4.14 5.93 36.95
C VAL A 154 -4.34 4.67 37.78
N THR A 155 -5.53 4.52 38.38
CA THR A 155 -5.85 3.36 39.23
C THR A 155 -5.97 2.07 38.42
N LEU A 156 -6.56 2.14 37.23
CA LEU A 156 -6.67 1.05 36.26
C LEU A 156 -5.30 0.59 35.79
N ALA A 157 -4.42 1.53 35.39
CA ALA A 157 -3.04 1.21 35.02
C ALA A 157 -2.26 0.57 36.18
N LYS A 158 -2.45 1.06 37.41
CA LYS A 158 -1.81 0.50 38.61
C LYS A 158 -2.23 -0.95 38.88
N HIS A 159 -3.51 -1.28 38.67
CA HIS A 159 -4.04 -2.64 38.83
C HIS A 159 -3.88 -3.50 37.57
N GLY A 160 -3.13 -3.03 36.56
CA GLY A 160 -2.72 -3.86 35.44
C GLY A 160 -3.56 -3.75 34.17
N LEU A 161 -4.41 -2.72 34.02
CA LEU A 161 -4.96 -2.38 32.71
C LEU A 161 -3.80 -1.96 31.78
N GLY A 162 -3.65 -2.64 30.65
CA GLY A 162 -2.47 -2.58 29.80
C GLY A 162 -1.46 -3.70 30.04
N ARG A 163 -1.80 -4.70 30.84
CA ARG A 163 -1.04 -5.95 30.99
C ARG A 163 -1.97 -7.14 30.75
N ASP A 164 -1.36 -8.25 30.38
CA ASP A 164 -2.07 -9.51 30.12
C ASP A 164 -2.77 -10.04 31.38
N ILE A 165 -4.03 -10.45 31.26
CA ILE A 165 -4.86 -10.85 32.41
C ILE A 165 -4.24 -12.01 33.21
N TRP A 166 -3.55 -12.94 32.56
CA TRP A 166 -2.86 -14.06 33.20
C TRP A 166 -1.60 -13.66 33.97
N THR A 167 -1.10 -12.44 33.79
CA THR A 167 0.04 -11.90 34.56
C THR A 167 -0.40 -11.18 35.84
N LEU A 168 -1.72 -11.01 36.03
CA LEU A 168 -2.30 -10.25 37.14
C LEU A 168 -2.74 -11.14 38.29
N GLN A 169 -2.77 -10.57 39.49
CA GLN A 169 -3.37 -11.24 40.63
C GLN A 169 -4.91 -11.13 40.55
N PRO A 170 -5.66 -12.15 41.02
CA PRO A 170 -7.14 -12.12 41.06
C PRO A 170 -7.76 -10.83 41.63
N ILE A 171 -7.13 -10.28 42.68
CA ILE A 171 -7.57 -9.03 43.31
C ILE A 171 -7.43 -7.83 42.38
N ASP A 172 -6.37 -7.79 41.58
CA ASP A 172 -6.11 -6.72 40.62
C ASP A 172 -7.06 -6.81 39.42
N ILE A 173 -7.37 -8.02 38.94
CA ILE A 173 -8.39 -8.24 37.89
C ILE A 173 -9.75 -7.72 38.34
N THR A 174 -10.15 -8.07 39.56
CA THR A 174 -11.41 -7.62 40.17
C THR A 174 -11.43 -6.09 40.31
N ALA A 175 -10.31 -5.49 40.73
CA ALA A 175 -10.19 -4.04 40.82
C ALA A 175 -10.31 -3.37 39.45
N VAL A 176 -9.64 -3.88 38.40
CA VAL A 176 -9.74 -3.36 37.03
C VAL A 176 -11.19 -3.36 36.55
N LEU A 177 -11.89 -4.49 36.63
CA LEU A 177 -13.29 -4.59 36.18
C LEU A 177 -14.23 -3.70 36.98
N ARG A 178 -14.00 -3.56 38.29
CA ARG A 178 -14.78 -2.66 39.15
C ARG A 178 -14.61 -1.19 38.77
N TYR A 179 -13.38 -0.74 38.52
CA TYR A 179 -13.13 0.64 38.08
C TYR A 179 -13.62 0.88 36.66
N TYR A 180 -13.59 -0.14 35.79
CA TYR A 180 -14.15 -0.07 34.44
C TYR A 180 -15.68 0.12 34.49
N TYR A 181 -16.37 -0.69 35.29
CA TYR A 181 -17.81 -0.56 35.57
C TYR A 181 -18.19 0.83 36.08
N LEU A 182 -17.48 1.33 37.09
CA LEU A 182 -17.71 2.68 37.60
C LEU A 182 -17.41 3.74 36.53
N GLY A 183 -16.36 3.54 35.73
CA GLY A 183 -16.00 4.41 34.62
C GLY A 183 -17.10 4.55 33.58
N GLU A 184 -17.78 3.47 33.22
CA GLU A 184 -18.89 3.48 32.26
C GLU A 184 -20.08 4.33 32.73
N ILE A 185 -20.43 4.23 34.02
CA ILE A 185 -21.50 5.04 34.63
C ILE A 185 -21.17 6.54 34.52
N PHE A 186 -19.95 6.92 34.90
CA PHE A 186 -19.51 8.30 34.83
C PHE A 186 -19.37 8.80 33.40
N TYR A 187 -18.93 7.95 32.48
CA TYR A 187 -18.84 8.25 31.06
C TYR A 187 -20.20 8.58 30.45
N ILE A 188 -21.23 7.75 30.69
CA ILE A 188 -22.59 7.99 30.17
C ILE A 188 -23.15 9.31 30.72
N CYS A 189 -22.96 9.58 32.02
CA CYS A 189 -23.39 10.83 32.65
C CYS A 189 -22.68 12.05 32.04
N ALA A 190 -21.35 12.00 31.90
CA ALA A 190 -20.56 13.09 31.35
C ALA A 190 -20.93 13.38 29.89
N LEU A 191 -21.06 12.34 29.07
CA LEU A 191 -21.40 12.44 27.65
C LEU A 191 -22.82 12.98 27.42
N THR A 192 -23.77 12.58 28.27
CA THR A 192 -25.12 13.16 28.25
C THR A 192 -25.08 14.65 28.57
N MET A 193 -24.32 15.06 29.59
CA MET A 193 -24.22 16.46 30.00
C MET A 193 -23.47 17.33 28.97
N PHE A 194 -22.48 16.77 28.27
CA PHE A 194 -21.82 17.41 27.12
C PHE A 194 -22.83 17.82 26.05
N LYS A 195 -23.66 16.86 25.61
CA LYS A 195 -24.66 17.05 24.55
C LYS A 195 -25.74 18.04 24.98
N VAL A 196 -26.19 17.95 26.22
CA VAL A 196 -27.10 18.93 26.82
C VAL A 196 -26.48 20.33 26.82
N SER A 197 -25.21 20.49 27.19
CA SER A 197 -24.51 21.78 27.15
C SER A 197 -24.45 22.36 25.73
N MET A 198 -24.22 21.51 24.72
CA MET A 198 -24.20 21.93 23.32
C MET A 198 -25.58 22.36 22.79
N LEU A 199 -26.64 21.63 23.14
CA LEU A 199 -28.00 22.01 22.80
C LEU A 199 -28.45 23.31 23.52
N CYS A 200 -28.10 23.48 24.79
CA CYS A 200 -28.32 24.74 25.52
C CYS A 200 -27.60 25.93 24.87
N PHE A 201 -26.38 25.70 24.38
CA PHE A 201 -25.62 26.69 23.65
C PHE A 201 -26.28 27.08 22.32
N ILE A 202 -26.81 26.11 21.56
CA ILE A 202 -27.57 26.39 20.32
C ILE A 202 -28.82 27.22 20.61
N LEU A 203 -29.59 26.90 21.66
CA LEU A 203 -30.78 27.67 22.09
C LEU A 203 -30.45 29.13 22.45
N ARG A 204 -29.25 29.36 22.99
CA ARG A 204 -28.75 30.69 23.36
C ARG A 204 -28.40 31.53 22.15
N ILE A 205 -27.73 30.94 21.14
CA ILE A 205 -27.25 31.70 19.98
C ILE A 205 -28.36 31.96 18.97
N PHE A 206 -29.19 30.96 18.68
CA PHE A 206 -30.13 31.05 17.58
C PHE A 206 -31.58 31.26 18.05
N PRO A 207 -32.22 32.38 17.69
CA PRO A 207 -33.60 32.67 18.12
C PRO A 207 -34.68 32.07 17.20
N THR A 208 -34.30 31.40 16.10
CA THR A 208 -35.26 30.96 15.07
C THR A 208 -36.15 29.80 15.53
N ARG A 209 -37.45 29.89 15.23
CA ARG A 209 -38.47 28.93 15.71
C ARG A 209 -38.21 27.49 15.25
N PRO A 210 -37.88 27.20 13.97
CA PRO A 210 -37.62 25.82 13.53
C PRO A 210 -36.41 25.20 14.23
N LEU A 211 -35.32 25.96 14.35
CA LEU A 211 -34.10 25.49 15.00
C LEU A 211 -34.31 25.24 16.50
N ARG A 212 -35.08 26.10 17.19
CA ARG A 212 -35.43 25.89 18.60
C ARG A 212 -36.26 24.64 18.83
N ILE A 213 -37.24 24.36 17.96
CA ILE A 213 -38.04 23.12 18.03
C ILE A 213 -37.13 21.90 17.86
N GLY A 214 -36.27 21.90 16.85
CA GLY A 214 -35.28 20.82 16.67
C GLY A 214 -34.36 20.67 17.89
N THR A 215 -33.91 21.77 18.47
CA THR A 215 -33.04 21.73 19.65
C THR A 215 -33.75 21.15 20.90
N PHE A 216 -35.03 21.45 21.10
CA PHE A 216 -35.82 20.82 22.19
C PHE A 216 -36.07 19.33 21.93
N ILE A 217 -36.27 18.90 20.68
CA ILE A 217 -36.35 17.48 20.32
C ILE A 217 -35.02 16.79 20.64
N GLY A 218 -33.89 17.38 20.22
CA GLY A 218 -32.55 16.87 20.56
C GLY A 218 -32.31 16.76 22.06
N LEU A 219 -32.82 17.71 22.84
CA LEU A 219 -32.71 17.69 24.31
C LEU A 219 -33.50 16.52 24.91
N GLY A 220 -34.71 16.27 24.41
CA GLY A 220 -35.52 15.11 24.78
C GLY A 220 -34.83 13.79 24.44
N LEU A 221 -34.33 13.63 23.21
CA LEU A 221 -33.62 12.42 22.75
C LEU A 221 -32.36 12.14 23.57
N THR A 222 -31.54 13.17 23.81
CA THR A 222 -30.31 13.06 24.60
C THR A 222 -30.60 12.67 26.05
N THR A 223 -31.63 13.26 26.66
CA THR A 223 -32.01 12.97 28.04
C THR A 223 -32.59 11.55 28.17
N ALA A 224 -33.41 11.12 27.21
CA ALA A 224 -33.95 9.77 27.17
C ALA A 224 -32.83 8.73 27.03
N TYR A 225 -31.88 8.96 26.12
CA TYR A 225 -30.67 8.13 25.96
C TYR A 225 -29.87 8.04 27.27
N GLY A 226 -29.58 9.18 27.89
CA GLY A 226 -28.77 9.21 29.12
C GLY A 226 -29.43 8.46 30.26
N ILE A 227 -30.74 8.64 30.47
CA ILE A 227 -31.49 7.92 31.52
C ILE A 227 -31.55 6.42 31.20
N SER A 228 -31.92 6.02 29.99
CA SER A 228 -32.10 4.60 29.67
C SER A 228 -30.80 3.81 29.84
N PHE A 229 -29.68 4.32 29.30
CA PHE A 229 -28.41 3.62 29.39
C PHE A 229 -27.75 3.71 30.76
N LEU A 230 -28.02 4.76 31.54
CA LEU A 230 -27.58 4.84 32.93
C LEU A 230 -28.23 3.74 33.77
N PHE A 231 -29.55 3.58 33.67
CA PHE A 231 -30.26 2.52 34.40
C PHE A 231 -29.85 1.13 33.93
N ALA A 232 -29.73 0.89 32.62
CA ALA A 232 -29.22 -0.38 32.09
C ALA A 232 -27.81 -0.68 32.65
N THR A 233 -26.89 0.27 32.60
CA THR A 233 -25.52 0.07 33.09
C THR A 233 -25.45 -0.16 34.60
N ILE A 234 -26.24 0.56 35.40
CA ILE A 234 -26.27 0.36 36.87
C ILE A 234 -26.77 -1.05 37.20
N PHE A 235 -27.80 -1.52 36.50
CA PHE A 235 -28.48 -2.79 36.78
C PHE A 235 -28.10 -3.91 35.79
N GLN A 236 -26.96 -3.79 35.10
CA GLN A 236 -26.55 -4.73 34.06
C GLN A 236 -26.31 -6.16 34.54
N CYS A 237 -26.19 -6.35 35.86
CA CYS A 237 -26.07 -7.66 36.49
C CYS A 237 -26.91 -7.74 37.77
N THR A 238 -27.42 -8.94 38.06
CA THR A 238 -28.12 -9.29 39.30
C THR A 238 -27.44 -10.48 39.97
N PRO A 239 -26.80 -10.30 41.16
CA PRO A 239 -26.58 -9.03 41.86
C PRO A 239 -25.56 -8.12 41.13
N VAL A 240 -25.63 -6.80 41.37
CA VAL A 240 -24.75 -5.80 40.71
C VAL A 240 -23.26 -6.13 40.87
N SER A 241 -22.88 -6.72 41.99
CA SER A 241 -21.49 -7.13 42.25
C SER A 241 -20.93 -8.12 41.25
N LEU A 242 -21.81 -8.86 40.55
CA LEU A 242 -21.39 -9.79 39.51
C LEU A 242 -20.70 -9.08 38.34
N ALA A 243 -20.94 -7.78 38.10
CA ALA A 243 -20.29 -7.03 37.02
C ALA A 243 -18.74 -7.07 37.09
N TRP A 244 -18.17 -7.15 38.30
CA TRP A 244 -16.72 -7.23 38.51
C TRP A 244 -16.23 -8.55 39.12
N TYR A 245 -17.13 -9.48 39.46
CA TYR A 245 -16.78 -10.84 39.91
C TYR A 245 -17.01 -11.90 38.83
N GLN A 246 -17.75 -11.61 37.75
CA GLN A 246 -18.05 -12.58 36.68
C GLN A 246 -16.82 -13.26 36.04
N TRP A 247 -15.64 -12.66 36.14
CA TRP A 247 -14.43 -13.18 35.51
C TRP A 247 -13.93 -14.48 36.14
N ASP A 248 -14.25 -14.74 37.42
CA ASP A 248 -13.78 -15.93 38.14
C ASP A 248 -14.67 -17.16 37.94
N GLY A 249 -15.90 -16.95 37.46
CA GLY A 249 -16.90 -18.01 37.27
C GLY A 249 -17.40 -18.67 38.56
N GLU A 250 -17.08 -18.13 39.74
CA GLU A 250 -17.44 -18.71 41.04
C GLU A 250 -18.72 -18.10 41.63
N HIS A 251 -19.16 -16.97 41.10
CA HIS A 251 -20.28 -16.21 41.64
C HIS A 251 -21.55 -16.46 40.81
N GLU A 252 -22.61 -16.93 41.47
CA GLU A 252 -23.91 -17.16 40.84
C GLU A 252 -24.67 -15.84 40.61
N GLY A 253 -25.27 -15.72 39.43
CA GLY A 253 -26.17 -14.64 39.05
C GLY A 253 -26.29 -14.53 37.54
N PHE A 254 -26.95 -13.48 37.07
CA PHE A 254 -27.17 -13.26 35.65
C PHE A 254 -26.87 -11.80 35.28
N CYS A 255 -26.15 -11.61 34.18
CA CYS A 255 -25.95 -10.31 33.55
C CYS A 255 -26.73 -10.26 32.24
N GLU A 256 -27.27 -9.08 31.92
CA GLU A 256 -27.84 -8.84 30.60
C GLU A 256 -26.73 -8.82 29.53
N ASN A 257 -27.09 -8.71 28.26
CA ASN A 257 -26.09 -8.71 27.20
C ASN A 257 -25.33 -7.37 27.19
N ILE A 258 -24.30 -7.27 28.04
CA ILE A 258 -23.45 -6.09 28.24
C ILE A 258 -22.82 -5.65 26.91
N LYS A 259 -22.49 -6.61 26.03
CA LYS A 259 -21.90 -6.34 24.71
C LYS A 259 -22.90 -5.61 23.81
N LEU A 260 -24.11 -6.16 23.68
CA LEU A 260 -25.19 -5.57 22.89
C LEU A 260 -25.58 -4.19 23.45
N GLN A 261 -25.66 -4.07 24.76
CA GLN A 261 -25.90 -2.79 25.43
C GLN A 261 -24.81 -1.76 25.08
N GLY A 262 -23.53 -2.13 25.14
CA GLY A 262 -22.40 -1.28 24.78
C GLY A 262 -22.45 -0.82 23.31
N TRP A 263 -22.78 -1.73 22.39
CA TRP A 263 -22.93 -1.40 20.97
C TRP A 263 -24.11 -0.45 20.72
N MET A 264 -25.28 -0.74 21.30
CA MET A 264 -26.46 0.12 21.17
C MET A 264 -26.22 1.50 21.78
N CYS A 265 -25.50 1.56 22.90
CA CYS A 265 -25.07 2.81 23.52
C CYS A 265 -24.19 3.62 22.56
N ALA A 266 -23.15 3.00 21.97
CA ALA A 266 -22.24 3.68 21.06
C ALA A 266 -22.89 4.11 19.73
N VAL A 267 -23.76 3.28 19.14
CA VAL A 267 -24.47 3.61 17.89
C VAL A 267 -25.42 4.81 18.09
N LEU A 268 -26.24 4.77 19.15
CA LEU A 268 -27.15 5.87 19.45
C LEU A 268 -26.39 7.15 19.83
N ASN A 269 -25.22 7.02 20.47
CA ASN A 269 -24.34 8.13 20.74
C ASN A 269 -23.92 8.86 19.45
N ILE A 270 -23.43 8.11 18.45
CA ILE A 270 -23.01 8.64 17.14
C ILE A 270 -24.17 9.33 16.43
N ILE A 271 -25.36 8.72 16.43
CA ILE A 271 -26.55 9.30 15.79
C ILE A 271 -26.89 10.67 16.42
N ILE A 272 -26.83 10.77 17.75
CA ILE A 272 -27.09 12.04 18.46
C ILE A 272 -25.97 13.06 18.17
N ASP A 273 -24.70 12.65 18.05
CA ASP A 273 -23.60 13.56 17.70
C ASP A 273 -23.80 14.18 16.31
N VAL A 274 -24.12 13.34 15.32
CA VAL A 274 -24.43 13.76 13.95
C VAL A 274 -25.66 14.69 13.94
N TYR A 275 -26.69 14.37 14.70
CA TYR A 275 -27.87 15.22 14.84
C TYR A 275 -27.52 16.62 15.36
N ILE A 276 -26.74 16.71 16.45
CA ILE A 276 -26.32 17.99 17.05
C ILE A 276 -25.42 18.78 16.09
N LEU A 277 -24.55 18.10 15.33
CA LEU A 277 -23.66 18.71 14.36
C LEU A 277 -24.41 19.34 13.18
N ILE A 278 -25.41 18.63 12.63
CA ILE A 278 -26.18 19.08 11.45
C ILE A 278 -27.16 20.20 11.81
N LEU A 279 -27.76 20.13 12.99
CA LEU A 279 -28.85 21.00 13.43
C LEU A 279 -28.63 22.51 13.18
N PRO A 280 -27.47 23.14 13.50
CA PRO A 280 -27.25 24.56 13.25
C PRO A 280 -26.75 24.93 11.83
N LEU A 281 -26.37 23.97 10.98
CA LEU A 281 -25.71 24.23 9.68
C LEU A 281 -26.55 25.09 8.70
N PRO A 282 -27.86 24.87 8.53
CA PRO A 282 -28.66 25.69 7.61
C PRO A 282 -28.72 27.17 8.00
N GLU A 283 -28.63 27.49 9.29
CA GLU A 283 -28.63 28.86 9.78
C GLU A 283 -27.24 29.49 9.69
N VAL A 284 -26.18 28.70 9.91
CA VAL A 284 -24.78 29.13 9.69
C VAL A 284 -24.52 29.49 8.22
N ALA A 285 -25.04 28.70 7.27
CA ALA A 285 -24.84 28.92 5.84
C ALA A 285 -25.42 30.26 5.35
N LYS A 286 -26.38 30.83 6.07
CA LYS A 286 -27.01 32.12 5.74
C LYS A 286 -26.25 33.34 6.27
N LEU A 287 -25.20 33.14 7.07
CA LEU A 287 -24.46 34.23 7.72
C LEU A 287 -23.31 34.75 6.85
N LYS A 288 -23.40 36.02 6.40
CA LYS A 288 -22.28 36.74 5.78
C LYS A 288 -21.29 37.21 6.87
N MET A 289 -20.15 36.55 7.05
CA MET A 289 -19.21 36.84 8.15
C MET A 289 -17.77 37.10 7.68
N ASN A 290 -17.05 37.94 8.45
CA ASN A 290 -15.61 38.20 8.32
C ASN A 290 -14.78 36.92 8.59
N LEU A 291 -13.67 36.74 7.88
CA LEU A 291 -12.80 35.57 7.86
C LEU A 291 -12.41 35.05 9.25
N ALA A 292 -12.06 35.93 10.20
CA ALA A 292 -11.72 35.52 11.57
C ALA A 292 -12.89 34.84 12.32
N LYS A 293 -14.13 35.29 12.08
CA LYS A 293 -15.33 34.66 12.67
C LYS A 293 -15.69 33.37 11.94
N LYS A 294 -15.37 33.27 10.64
CA LYS A 294 -15.55 32.06 9.83
C LYS A 294 -14.56 30.97 10.23
N LEU A 295 -13.29 31.31 10.47
CA LEU A 295 -12.25 30.38 10.92
C LEU A 295 -12.54 29.80 12.31
N MET A 296 -12.98 30.63 13.26
CA MET A 296 -13.35 30.16 14.61
C MET A 296 -14.55 29.21 14.58
N LEU A 297 -15.52 29.50 13.71
CA LEU A 297 -16.71 28.67 13.53
C LEU A 297 -16.36 27.34 12.83
N LEU A 298 -15.53 27.37 11.78
CA LEU A 298 -14.98 26.17 11.14
C LEU A 298 -14.22 25.29 12.14
N PHE A 299 -13.35 25.88 12.97
CA PHE A 299 -12.59 25.15 13.99
C PHE A 299 -13.49 24.47 15.03
N MET A 300 -14.57 25.13 15.46
CA MET A 300 -15.56 24.56 16.38
C MET A 300 -16.33 23.38 15.76
N PHE A 301 -16.72 23.48 14.48
CA PHE A 301 -17.34 22.37 13.74
C PHE A 301 -16.36 21.22 13.47
N SER A 302 -15.08 21.50 13.20
CA SER A 302 -14.03 20.50 13.04
C SER A 302 -13.82 19.68 14.32
N LEU A 303 -13.85 20.31 15.49
CA LEU A 303 -13.78 19.59 16.77
C LEU A 303 -15.05 18.77 17.04
N GLY A 304 -16.23 19.25 16.64
CA GLY A 304 -17.47 18.47 16.70
C GLY A 304 -17.41 17.20 15.82
N ILE A 305 -16.87 17.31 14.60
CA ILE A 305 -16.61 16.17 13.71
C ILE A 305 -15.59 15.21 14.34
N PHE A 306 -14.54 15.74 14.97
CA PHE A 306 -13.52 14.93 15.64
C PHE A 306 -14.09 14.15 16.83
N VAL A 307 -14.97 14.74 17.65
CA VAL A 307 -15.67 14.01 18.72
C VAL A 307 -16.47 12.84 18.14
N THR A 308 -17.25 13.06 17.07
CA THR A 308 -17.98 11.98 16.39
C THR A 308 -17.04 10.88 15.87
N LEU A 309 -15.88 11.25 15.33
CA LEU A 309 -14.87 10.30 14.87
C LEU A 309 -14.33 9.45 16.03
N THR A 310 -14.05 10.05 17.18
CA THR A 310 -13.63 9.30 18.38
C THR A 310 -14.72 8.33 18.87
N SER A 311 -16.00 8.71 18.77
CA SER A 311 -17.15 7.82 19.05
C SER A 311 -17.20 6.61 18.10
N VAL A 312 -16.88 6.81 16.81
CA VAL A 312 -16.80 5.74 15.79
C VAL A 312 -15.62 4.80 16.07
N LEU A 313 -14.45 5.35 16.39
CA LEU A 313 -13.27 4.56 16.74
C LEU A 313 -13.50 3.72 18.00
N ARG A 314 -14.20 4.28 19.01
CA ARG A 314 -14.61 3.54 20.19
C ARG A 314 -15.55 2.38 19.84
N LEU A 315 -16.59 2.60 19.02
CA LEU A 315 -17.48 1.52 18.58
C LEU A 315 -16.70 0.40 17.88
N ARG A 316 -15.76 0.75 17.00
CA ARG A 316 -14.86 -0.20 16.36
C ARG A 316 -14.12 -1.06 17.39
N THR A 317 -13.50 -0.44 18.41
CA THR A 317 -12.79 -1.20 19.45
C THR A 317 -13.71 -2.12 20.27
N LEU A 318 -14.94 -1.69 20.59
CA LEU A 318 -15.91 -2.49 21.33
C LEU A 318 -16.47 -3.66 20.52
N VAL A 319 -16.54 -3.54 19.19
CA VAL A 319 -16.94 -4.64 18.29
C VAL A 319 -15.78 -5.61 18.09
N LEU A 320 -14.56 -5.10 17.87
CA LEU A 320 -13.36 -5.91 17.64
C LEU A 320 -13.03 -6.83 18.82
N PHE A 321 -13.16 -6.35 20.05
CA PHE A 321 -12.79 -7.10 21.26
C PHE A 321 -13.99 -7.72 21.99
N ALA A 322 -15.14 -7.84 21.33
CA ALA A 322 -16.37 -8.30 21.97
C ALA A 322 -16.27 -9.72 22.57
N ASN A 323 -15.38 -10.57 22.06
CA ASN A 323 -15.19 -11.95 22.54
C ASN A 323 -13.78 -12.21 23.11
N THR A 324 -13.09 -11.14 23.53
CA THR A 324 -11.73 -11.28 24.08
C THR A 324 -11.70 -12.15 25.33
N GLN A 325 -10.65 -12.96 25.44
CA GLN A 325 -10.26 -13.69 26.65
C GLN A 325 -9.20 -12.92 27.48
N ASN A 326 -8.84 -11.71 27.05
CA ASN A 326 -7.82 -10.86 27.67
C ASN A 326 -8.29 -9.40 27.80
N PRO A 327 -9.38 -9.15 28.55
CA PRO A 327 -9.99 -7.83 28.63
C PRO A 327 -9.05 -6.75 29.21
N THR A 328 -8.11 -7.12 30.07
CA THR A 328 -7.18 -6.15 30.69
C THR A 328 -6.14 -5.59 29.70
N TRP A 329 -5.88 -6.29 28.59
CA TRP A 329 -5.02 -5.81 27.51
C TRP A 329 -5.82 -5.14 26.41
N ASP A 330 -6.90 -5.79 25.95
CA ASP A 330 -7.64 -5.37 24.76
C ASP A 330 -8.51 -4.13 24.98
N TYR A 331 -9.02 -3.92 26.19
CA TYR A 331 -9.90 -2.77 26.48
C TYR A 331 -9.15 -1.45 26.71
N VAL A 332 -7.82 -1.45 26.63
CA VAL A 332 -6.99 -0.24 26.75
C VAL A 332 -7.40 0.81 25.71
N GLU A 333 -7.64 0.40 24.47
CA GLU A 333 -8.01 1.34 23.41
C GLU A 333 -9.43 1.88 23.62
N ALA A 334 -10.39 1.02 23.99
CA ALA A 334 -11.75 1.44 24.29
C ALA A 334 -11.78 2.45 25.46
N ALA A 335 -11.03 2.20 26.52
CA ALA A 335 -10.89 3.12 27.66
C ALA A 335 -10.22 4.44 27.24
N THR A 336 -9.17 4.38 26.42
CA THR A 336 -8.45 5.57 25.95
C THR A 336 -9.36 6.45 25.09
N TRP A 337 -10.03 5.89 24.08
CA TRP A 337 -10.96 6.64 23.23
C TRP A 337 -12.14 7.22 24.02
N SER A 338 -12.68 6.49 25.00
CA SER A 338 -13.70 7.03 25.92
C SER A 338 -13.22 8.25 26.70
N THR A 339 -11.99 8.24 27.21
CA THR A 339 -11.45 9.41 27.93
C THR A 339 -11.19 10.59 27.00
N VAL A 340 -10.59 10.34 25.83
CA VAL A 340 -10.32 11.38 24.82
C VAL A 340 -11.61 12.03 24.34
N GLU A 341 -12.67 11.25 24.08
CA GLU A 341 -13.99 11.74 23.69
C GLU A 341 -14.55 12.73 24.74
N LEU A 342 -14.46 12.40 26.03
CA LEU A 342 -14.90 13.30 27.11
C LEU A 342 -14.07 14.58 27.18
N HIS A 343 -12.73 14.49 27.07
CA HIS A 343 -11.85 15.66 27.18
C HIS A 343 -12.00 16.61 25.99
N VAL A 344 -12.06 16.08 24.78
CA VAL A 344 -12.32 16.86 23.57
C VAL A 344 -13.72 17.45 23.61
N GLY A 345 -14.72 16.72 24.11
CA GLY A 345 -16.07 17.24 24.35
C GLY A 345 -16.07 18.49 25.23
N ILE A 346 -15.30 18.51 26.33
CA ILE A 346 -15.15 19.70 27.20
C ILE A 346 -14.55 20.86 26.40
N ILE A 347 -13.47 20.61 25.64
CA ILE A 347 -12.79 21.64 24.85
C ILE A 347 -13.77 22.23 23.82
N CYS A 348 -14.42 21.37 23.03
CA CYS A 348 -15.43 21.75 22.04
C CYS A 348 -16.55 22.59 22.66
N ALA A 349 -17.08 22.16 23.82
CA ALA A 349 -18.14 22.90 24.50
C ALA A 349 -17.69 24.26 25.02
N CYS A 350 -16.43 24.43 25.40
CA CYS A 350 -15.91 25.65 26.02
C CYS A 350 -15.47 26.72 25.02
N LEU A 351 -14.96 26.33 23.86
CA LEU A 351 -14.43 27.24 22.83
C LEU A 351 -15.33 28.43 22.44
N PRO A 352 -16.64 28.24 22.19
CA PRO A 352 -17.46 29.38 21.75
C PRO A 352 -17.59 30.51 22.78
N SER A 353 -17.40 30.21 24.07
CA SER A 353 -17.45 31.21 25.16
C SER A 353 -16.15 31.99 25.35
N LEU A 354 -15.02 31.48 24.86
CA LEU A 354 -13.70 32.09 25.02
C LEU A 354 -13.46 33.29 24.09
N ARG A 355 -14.34 33.53 23.12
CA ARG A 355 -14.25 34.66 22.18
C ARG A 355 -14.14 36.03 22.87
N SER A 356 -14.79 36.24 24.02
CA SER A 356 -14.70 37.50 24.78
C SER A 356 -13.33 37.70 25.44
N LEU A 357 -12.66 36.62 25.82
CA LEU A 357 -11.31 36.61 26.40
C LEU A 357 -10.24 36.87 25.35
N PHE A 358 -10.34 36.26 24.16
CA PHE A 358 -9.37 36.50 23.08
C PHE A 358 -9.42 37.93 22.54
N VAL A 359 -10.59 38.58 22.56
CA VAL A 359 -10.72 40.01 22.18
C VAL A 359 -10.09 40.94 23.23
N SER A 360 -10.20 40.61 24.53
CA SER A 360 -9.62 41.44 25.61
C SER A 360 -8.11 41.25 25.79
N LEU A 361 -7.59 40.05 25.53
CA LEU A 361 -6.15 39.73 25.52
C LEU A 361 -5.46 40.22 24.25
N GLY A 362 -6.09 40.07 23.08
CA GLY A 362 -5.57 40.56 21.80
C GLY A 362 -5.39 42.08 21.76
N ALA A 363 -6.30 42.84 22.39
CA ALA A 363 -6.17 44.29 22.52
C ALA A 363 -4.98 44.74 23.40
N LYS A 364 -4.48 43.90 24.31
CA LYS A 364 -3.32 44.21 25.16
C LYS A 364 -1.99 43.77 24.56
N ILE A 365 -1.97 42.65 23.83
CA ILE A 365 -0.76 42.12 23.19
C ILE A 365 -0.41 42.92 21.91
N LEU A 366 -1.42 43.43 21.18
CA LEU A 366 -1.20 44.34 20.04
C LEU A 366 -0.90 45.80 20.45
N ALA A 367 -1.10 46.16 21.72
CA ALA A 367 -0.81 47.50 22.25
C ALA A 367 0.60 47.63 22.86
N SER A 368 1.44 46.60 22.78
CA SER A 368 2.84 46.65 23.21
C SER A 368 3.79 46.37 22.04
N SER A 369 3.89 47.34 21.12
CA SER A 369 5.02 47.47 20.19
C SER A 369 4.90 48.80 19.44
N LYS A 370 5.97 49.60 19.52
CA LYS A 370 6.22 50.94 18.94
C LYS A 370 5.74 52.14 19.76
N GLY A 371 6.57 52.50 20.74
CA GLY A 371 6.92 53.90 20.93
C GLY A 371 8.13 54.24 20.06
N THR A 372 8.00 55.26 19.20
CA THR A 372 9.02 56.31 18.98
C THR A 372 8.41 57.51 18.22
N SER A 373 8.50 58.66 18.91
CA SER A 373 8.74 60.04 18.44
C SER A 373 7.72 60.85 17.61
N GLY A 374 7.36 62.01 18.21
CA GLY A 374 7.02 63.30 17.57
C GLY A 374 5.54 63.45 17.19
N GLY A 375 4.80 64.52 17.50
CA GLY A 375 5.08 65.84 18.03
C GLY A 375 3.90 66.74 17.64
N SER A 376 3.43 67.56 18.59
CA SER A 376 2.64 68.80 18.46
C SER A 376 1.20 68.82 17.85
N THR A 377 0.28 69.23 18.73
CA THR A 377 -0.69 70.36 18.65
C THR A 377 -2.06 70.22 17.94
N GLY A 378 -3.10 70.67 18.68
CA GLY A 378 -4.38 71.19 18.17
C GLY A 378 -5.62 70.45 18.72
N PHE A 379 -6.24 70.89 19.83
CA PHE A 379 -7.50 71.68 19.88
C PHE A 379 -8.62 71.16 18.94
N GLY A 380 -9.87 70.88 19.32
CA GLY A 380 -10.63 71.07 20.55
C GLY A 380 -12.11 70.69 20.32
N SER A 381 -12.73 70.13 21.35
CA SER A 381 -14.05 70.50 21.89
C SER A 381 -15.36 70.22 21.13
N ASN A 382 -16.25 69.52 21.86
CA ASN A 382 -17.71 69.67 21.95
C ASN A 382 -18.57 69.29 20.73
N ALA A 383 -19.81 68.83 20.83
CA ALA A 383 -20.66 68.22 21.85
C ALA A 383 -22.07 68.02 21.23
N TRP A 384 -22.93 67.25 21.91
CA TRP A 384 -24.40 67.34 21.93
C TRP A 384 -25.31 66.76 20.81
N ARG A 385 -26.29 65.98 21.29
CA ARG A 385 -27.74 65.94 20.96
C ARG A 385 -28.24 65.14 19.74
N THR A 386 -28.93 64.04 20.09
CA THR A 386 -30.17 63.49 19.50
C THR A 386 -31.34 64.50 19.48
N PRO A 387 -32.54 64.19 18.91
CA PRO A 387 -32.90 63.33 17.77
C PRO A 387 -33.99 63.96 16.83
N SER A 388 -34.40 63.24 15.78
CA SER A 388 -35.80 62.99 15.33
C SER A 388 -36.16 63.23 13.84
N ARG A 389 -36.93 62.25 13.34
CA ARG A 389 -38.09 62.28 12.41
C ARG A 389 -37.94 62.47 10.89
N LEU A 390 -38.61 61.52 10.19
CA LEU A 390 -39.47 61.65 8.98
C LEU A 390 -38.76 61.95 7.65
N GLN A 391 -39.17 61.51 6.47
CA GLN A 391 -40.09 60.50 5.92
C GLN A 391 -39.86 60.54 4.39
N LYS A 392 -40.09 59.40 3.71
CA LYS A 392 -40.67 59.27 2.37
C LYS A 392 -39.90 59.64 1.07
N ILE A 393 -39.67 58.57 0.28
CA ILE A 393 -40.25 58.26 -1.05
C ILE A 393 -39.62 58.82 -2.35
N SER A 394 -39.55 57.88 -3.31
CA SER A 394 -39.52 57.95 -4.79
C SER A 394 -38.13 58.02 -5.44
N LEU A 395 -37.63 57.01 -6.18
CA LEU A 395 -38.11 56.44 -7.47
C LEU A 395 -38.24 57.56 -8.53
N THR A 396 -37.66 57.47 -9.73
CA THR A 396 -37.89 56.47 -10.80
C THR A 396 -36.82 56.62 -11.93
N PRO A 397 -36.93 56.06 -13.16
CA PRO A 397 -36.13 54.93 -13.67
C PRO A 397 -35.51 55.27 -15.06
N ASN A 398 -34.96 54.33 -15.83
CA ASN A 398 -35.56 53.69 -17.04
C ASN A 398 -34.39 52.99 -17.80
N LEU A 399 -34.48 51.84 -18.48
CA LEU A 399 -35.57 51.16 -19.21
C LEU A 399 -35.32 49.64 -19.34
N ARG A 400 -36.45 48.91 -19.48
CA ARG A 400 -36.68 47.51 -19.92
C ARG A 400 -36.20 47.29 -21.38
N SER A 401 -36.05 46.07 -21.91
CA SER A 401 -37.02 44.96 -22.06
C SER A 401 -36.28 43.69 -22.54
N GLU A 402 -36.82 42.45 -22.67
CA GLU A 402 -38.05 41.74 -22.28
C GLU A 402 -37.88 40.25 -22.70
N ASN A 403 -38.76 39.38 -22.18
CA ASN A 403 -39.12 38.00 -22.58
C ASN A 403 -38.14 36.89 -22.15
N GLY A 404 -38.48 35.92 -21.28
CA GLY A 404 -39.68 35.05 -21.18
C GLY A 404 -39.24 33.64 -21.65
N ASP A 405 -39.45 32.50 -21.01
CA ASP A 405 -40.41 32.02 -20.03
C ASP A 405 -39.87 30.70 -19.37
N PHE A 406 -40.58 30.22 -18.34
CA PHE A 406 -40.36 29.03 -17.47
C PHE A 406 -39.80 27.71 -18.04
N ILE A 407 -39.08 26.95 -17.19
CA ILE A 407 -39.02 25.46 -17.23
C ILE A 407 -39.12 24.86 -15.80
N ASN A 408 -39.97 23.84 -15.67
CA ASN A 408 -40.18 22.93 -14.54
C ASN A 408 -39.23 21.72 -14.61
N LEU A 409 -38.96 21.13 -13.45
CA LEU A 409 -38.16 19.91 -13.21
C LEU A 409 -38.80 18.66 -13.86
N VAL A 410 -38.03 17.87 -14.64
CA VAL A 410 -37.97 16.40 -14.57
C VAL A 410 -36.69 15.86 -15.26
N ASP A 411 -36.20 14.73 -14.72
CA ASP A 411 -35.35 13.67 -15.29
C ASP A 411 -33.90 13.97 -15.73
N VAL A 412 -32.98 13.43 -14.91
CA VAL A 412 -31.55 13.26 -15.19
C VAL A 412 -31.37 11.84 -15.69
N GLU A 413 -31.47 11.65 -17.01
CA GLU A 413 -30.94 10.48 -17.71
C GLU A 413 -30.47 10.91 -19.12
N ALA A 414 -29.34 10.34 -19.53
CA ALA A 414 -28.78 10.34 -20.88
C ALA A 414 -28.39 11.69 -21.53
N LYS A 415 -27.13 12.11 -21.32
CA LYS A 415 -26.26 12.63 -22.38
C LYS A 415 -24.81 12.18 -22.17
N HIS A 416 -24.57 10.92 -22.51
CA HIS A 416 -23.31 10.50 -23.11
C HIS A 416 -23.16 11.15 -24.49
N GLU A 417 -21.91 11.22 -24.95
CA GLU A 417 -21.47 11.68 -26.27
C GLU A 417 -21.49 13.19 -26.51
N LYS A 418 -20.44 13.85 -26.00
CA LYS A 418 -19.69 14.76 -26.87
C LYS A 418 -18.29 14.18 -27.02
N GLY A 419 -18.00 13.68 -28.22
CA GLY A 419 -16.66 13.36 -28.66
C GLY A 419 -15.76 14.55 -28.35
N TYR A 420 -14.75 14.29 -27.52
CA TYR A 420 -13.65 15.21 -27.33
C TYR A 420 -12.76 14.96 -28.53
N ASP A 421 -12.72 15.93 -29.44
CA ASP A 421 -11.75 15.94 -30.52
C ASP A 421 -10.38 15.60 -29.94
N SER A 422 -9.72 14.64 -30.59
CA SER A 422 -8.29 14.43 -30.48
C SER A 422 -7.63 15.79 -30.75
N HIS A 423 -7.37 16.55 -29.70
CA HIS A 423 -6.42 17.63 -29.77
C HIS A 423 -5.06 16.96 -30.00
N THR A 424 -4.78 16.73 -31.29
CA THR A 424 -3.43 16.82 -31.82
C THR A 424 -2.82 18.03 -31.12
N SER A 425 -1.78 17.80 -30.32
CA SER A 425 -0.93 18.88 -29.84
C SER A 425 -0.33 19.50 -31.10
N SER A 426 -1.01 20.52 -31.60
CA SER A 426 -0.55 21.38 -32.68
C SER A 426 0.79 21.97 -32.29
N ASP A 427 1.84 21.66 -33.05
CA ASP A 427 3.04 22.50 -33.30
C ASP A 427 3.47 23.43 -32.15
N ALA A 428 3.58 22.91 -30.93
CA ALA A 428 4.17 23.64 -29.83
C ALA A 428 5.70 23.55 -29.93
N GLY A 429 6.27 24.33 -30.85
CA GLY A 429 7.63 24.87 -30.80
C GLY A 429 8.77 23.97 -30.34
N ILE A 430 8.92 22.76 -30.90
CA ILE A 430 10.16 21.99 -30.74
C ILE A 430 11.28 22.84 -31.33
N THR A 431 12.30 23.15 -30.53
CA THR A 431 13.49 23.83 -31.03
C THR A 431 14.38 22.83 -31.78
N ASP A 432 15.17 23.30 -32.75
CA ASP A 432 16.10 22.41 -33.48
C ASP A 432 17.17 21.78 -32.57
N GLU A 433 17.31 22.26 -31.32
CA GLU A 433 18.40 21.95 -30.41
C GLU A 433 17.97 21.97 -28.92
N TYR A 434 18.40 20.96 -28.16
CA TYR A 434 18.20 20.84 -26.69
C TYR A 434 19.53 20.56 -25.98
N GLU A 435 19.60 20.75 -24.65
CA GLU A 435 20.75 20.26 -23.88
C GLU A 435 20.74 18.74 -23.81
N TYR A 436 19.60 18.16 -23.45
CA TYR A 436 19.42 16.72 -23.35
C TYR A 436 18.25 16.23 -24.21
N ILE A 437 18.45 15.12 -24.90
CA ILE A 437 17.38 14.36 -25.56
C ILE A 437 17.24 13.03 -24.83
N VAL A 438 16.05 12.73 -24.31
CA VAL A 438 15.71 11.46 -23.69
C VAL A 438 14.77 10.69 -24.62
N VAL A 439 15.18 9.48 -25.03
CA VAL A 439 14.43 8.63 -25.97
C VAL A 439 13.72 7.52 -25.20
N GLY A 440 12.39 7.56 -25.17
CA GLY A 440 11.53 6.65 -24.43
C GLY A 440 11.14 7.19 -23.05
N SER A 441 9.85 7.23 -22.77
CA SER A 441 9.27 7.80 -21.54
C SER A 441 8.93 6.76 -20.46
N GLY A 442 9.45 5.54 -20.60
CA GLY A 442 9.26 4.48 -19.62
C GLY A 442 9.84 4.79 -18.24
N PRO A 443 9.84 3.80 -17.33
CA PRO A 443 10.38 3.94 -15.97
C PRO A 443 11.81 4.49 -15.86
N GLY A 444 12.64 4.29 -16.89
CA GLY A 444 13.99 4.86 -16.95
C GLY A 444 14.03 6.31 -17.42
N GLY A 445 13.26 6.66 -18.46
CA GLY A 445 13.39 7.95 -19.15
C GLY A 445 12.54 9.08 -18.56
N ALA A 446 11.29 8.82 -18.18
CA ALA A 446 10.41 9.89 -17.69
C ALA A 446 10.89 10.53 -16.37
N PRO A 447 11.27 9.77 -15.32
CA PRO A 447 11.81 10.36 -14.10
C PRO A 447 13.12 11.12 -14.34
N LEU A 448 13.98 10.60 -15.23
CA LEU A 448 15.24 11.24 -15.60
C LEU A 448 15.02 12.58 -16.29
N ALA A 449 14.15 12.62 -17.30
CA ALA A 449 13.81 13.85 -18.02
C ALA A 449 13.24 14.91 -17.06
N ALA A 450 12.35 14.50 -16.17
CA ALA A 450 11.81 15.34 -15.11
C ALA A 450 12.92 15.93 -14.21
N ARG A 451 13.85 15.10 -13.72
CA ARG A 451 14.96 15.57 -12.86
C ARG A 451 15.89 16.55 -13.56
N LEU A 452 16.25 16.29 -14.81
CA LEU A 452 17.09 17.20 -15.60
C LEU A 452 16.42 18.55 -15.83
N ALA A 453 15.12 18.56 -16.14
CA ALA A 453 14.34 19.79 -16.30
C ALA A 453 14.17 20.57 -14.99
N LEU A 454 13.93 19.88 -13.87
CA LEU A 454 13.88 20.47 -12.52
C LEU A 454 15.22 21.13 -12.13
N ALA A 455 16.34 20.61 -12.63
CA ALA A 455 17.67 21.21 -12.46
C ALA A 455 17.93 22.41 -13.39
N GLY A 456 16.96 22.79 -14.25
CA GLY A 456 17.00 23.99 -15.09
C GLY A 456 17.52 23.78 -16.51
N HIS A 457 17.76 22.52 -16.91
CA HIS A 457 18.22 22.19 -18.26
C HIS A 457 17.08 22.13 -19.27
N SER A 458 17.38 22.42 -20.56
CA SER A 458 16.43 22.13 -21.64
C SER A 458 16.45 20.66 -22.03
N VAL A 459 15.28 20.03 -21.98
CA VAL A 459 15.12 18.60 -22.20
C VAL A 459 14.00 18.36 -23.20
N LEU A 460 14.28 17.52 -24.20
CA LEU A 460 13.28 16.93 -25.07
C LEU A 460 13.09 15.46 -24.69
N LEU A 461 11.88 15.09 -24.27
CA LEU A 461 11.48 13.70 -24.05
C LEU A 461 10.68 13.21 -25.27
N ILE A 462 11.17 12.18 -25.96
CA ILE A 462 10.53 11.63 -27.15
C ILE A 462 9.93 10.26 -26.83
N ASP A 463 8.69 10.01 -27.21
CA ASP A 463 8.06 8.69 -27.13
C ASP A 463 7.34 8.32 -28.43
N ALA A 464 7.37 7.04 -28.78
CA ALA A 464 6.67 6.51 -29.94
C ALA A 464 5.16 6.44 -29.73
N GLY A 465 4.69 6.37 -28.49
CA GLY A 465 3.29 6.31 -28.12
C GLY A 465 2.63 7.67 -27.89
N ALA A 466 1.32 7.64 -27.72
CA ALA A 466 0.49 8.77 -27.32
C ALA A 466 0.28 8.81 -25.79
N ASP A 467 -0.49 9.79 -25.31
CA ASP A 467 -0.86 9.92 -23.90
C ASP A 467 -2.30 9.43 -23.68
N HIS A 468 -2.45 8.37 -22.88
CA HIS A 468 -3.70 7.64 -22.66
C HIS A 468 -4.16 7.63 -21.20
N ALA A 469 -3.55 8.41 -20.30
CA ALA A 469 -3.79 8.23 -18.86
C ALA A 469 -5.22 8.53 -18.36
N ASN A 470 -6.07 9.11 -19.20
CA ASN A 470 -7.48 9.32 -18.87
C ASN A 470 -8.35 8.08 -19.18
N ASP A 471 -7.82 7.11 -19.92
CA ASP A 471 -8.54 5.91 -20.30
C ASP A 471 -8.81 5.05 -19.06
N PRO A 472 -10.07 4.68 -18.78
CA PRO A 472 -10.44 3.95 -17.57
C PRO A 472 -9.64 2.65 -17.36
N VAL A 473 -9.31 1.96 -18.46
CA VAL A 473 -8.58 0.69 -18.45
C VAL A 473 -7.15 0.81 -17.93
N LEU A 474 -6.50 1.97 -18.09
CA LEU A 474 -5.17 2.25 -17.55
C LEU A 474 -5.24 2.68 -16.08
N ARG A 475 -6.29 3.43 -15.71
CA ARG A 475 -6.42 4.05 -14.39
C ARG A 475 -6.77 3.06 -13.28
N VAL A 476 -7.59 2.06 -13.58
CA VAL A 476 -8.11 1.11 -12.59
C VAL A 476 -7.09 0.00 -12.32
N PRO A 477 -6.56 -0.16 -11.10
CA PRO A 477 -5.55 -1.18 -10.78
C PRO A 477 -5.91 -2.61 -11.21
N ALA A 478 -7.16 -3.05 -11.01
CA ALA A 478 -7.60 -4.40 -11.37
C ALA A 478 -7.64 -4.66 -12.89
N LEU A 479 -7.62 -3.60 -13.71
CA LEU A 479 -7.67 -3.70 -15.17
C LEU A 479 -6.27 -3.75 -15.81
N HIS A 480 -5.20 -3.89 -15.02
CA HIS A 480 -3.85 -4.01 -15.56
C HIS A 480 -3.68 -5.14 -16.61
N PRO A 481 -4.37 -6.31 -16.54
CA PRO A 481 -4.28 -7.30 -17.61
C PRO A 481 -4.87 -6.76 -18.93
N TYR A 482 -6.01 -6.09 -18.85
CA TYR A 482 -6.65 -5.45 -19.99
C TYR A 482 -5.82 -4.30 -20.57
N ALA A 483 -5.18 -3.50 -19.71
CA ALA A 483 -4.28 -2.43 -20.14
C ALA A 483 -3.12 -2.97 -21.00
N SER A 484 -2.61 -4.17 -20.72
CA SER A 484 -1.49 -4.74 -21.48
C SER A 484 -1.84 -5.18 -22.91
N GLN A 485 -3.13 -5.47 -23.16
CA GLN A 485 -3.67 -5.78 -24.50
C GLN A 485 -4.53 -4.64 -25.05
N TYR A 486 -4.53 -3.46 -24.41
CA TYR A 486 -5.30 -2.31 -24.86
C TYR A 486 -4.67 -1.75 -26.15
N GLU A 487 -5.36 -1.95 -27.26
CA GLU A 487 -4.87 -1.69 -28.63
C GLU A 487 -4.16 -0.32 -28.79
N PRO A 488 -4.66 0.80 -28.24
CA PRO A 488 -4.01 2.10 -28.42
C PRO A 488 -2.58 2.21 -27.87
N ILE A 489 -2.22 1.36 -26.91
CA ILE A 489 -0.90 1.42 -26.25
C ILE A 489 -0.11 0.11 -26.40
N SER A 490 -0.71 -0.96 -26.90
CA SER A 490 -0.10 -2.29 -26.89
C SER A 490 0.97 -2.41 -27.97
N TRP A 491 2.16 -2.88 -27.59
CA TRP A 491 3.18 -3.37 -28.50
C TRP A 491 3.29 -4.89 -28.34
N GLN A 492 2.94 -5.59 -29.42
CA GLN A 492 2.91 -7.03 -29.56
C GLN A 492 4.26 -7.54 -30.06
N PHE A 493 5.17 -7.79 -29.12
CA PHE A 493 6.36 -8.59 -29.41
C PHE A 493 6.00 -10.07 -29.35
N PHE A 494 6.55 -10.84 -30.26
CA PHE A 494 6.53 -12.30 -30.20
C PHE A 494 7.96 -12.79 -29.97
N VAL A 495 8.15 -13.55 -28.89
CA VAL A 495 9.46 -13.94 -28.37
C VAL A 495 9.59 -15.44 -28.32
N ASP A 496 10.84 -15.91 -28.36
CA ASP A 496 11.15 -17.32 -28.20
C ASP A 496 11.79 -17.59 -26.85
N HIS A 497 11.17 -18.51 -26.09
CA HIS A 497 11.77 -19.01 -24.85
C HIS A 497 12.91 -19.99 -25.14
N TYR A 498 12.90 -20.70 -26.27
CA TYR A 498 13.88 -21.73 -26.60
C TYR A 498 14.38 -21.61 -28.03
N ALA A 499 15.68 -21.88 -28.23
CA ALA A 499 16.26 -21.99 -29.57
C ALA A 499 15.90 -23.31 -30.27
N ASP A 500 15.66 -24.37 -29.48
CA ASP A 500 15.20 -25.66 -30.00
C ASP A 500 13.70 -25.60 -30.29
N GLU A 501 13.36 -25.69 -31.58
CA GLU A 501 11.98 -25.66 -32.06
C GLU A 501 11.13 -26.78 -31.43
N ALA A 502 11.72 -27.97 -31.21
CA ALA A 502 10.99 -29.11 -30.66
C ALA A 502 10.53 -28.85 -29.21
N GLN A 503 11.31 -28.09 -28.44
CA GLN A 503 10.92 -27.63 -27.11
C GLN A 503 10.01 -26.39 -27.18
N ALA A 504 10.28 -25.45 -28.08
CA ALA A 504 9.51 -24.21 -28.20
C ALA A 504 8.02 -24.46 -28.48
N VAL A 505 7.69 -25.39 -29.39
CA VAL A 505 6.30 -25.69 -29.78
C VAL A 505 5.50 -26.48 -28.73
N ARG A 506 6.12 -26.81 -27.58
CA ARG A 506 5.44 -27.46 -26.46
C ARG A 506 4.72 -26.48 -25.54
N ASP A 507 4.98 -25.19 -25.67
CA ASP A 507 4.32 -24.15 -24.87
C ASP A 507 2.87 -23.95 -25.33
N SER A 508 1.89 -24.12 -24.42
CA SER A 508 0.47 -23.95 -24.73
C SER A 508 0.08 -22.54 -25.18
N LYS A 509 0.97 -21.56 -25.02
CA LYS A 509 0.81 -20.15 -25.40
C LYS A 509 1.42 -19.83 -26.76
N MET A 510 2.00 -20.82 -27.45
CA MET A 510 2.55 -20.65 -28.80
C MET A 510 1.51 -20.05 -29.74
N THR A 511 1.86 -18.89 -30.32
CA THR A 511 0.98 -18.11 -31.18
C THR A 511 1.39 -18.25 -32.64
N TYR A 512 0.39 -18.38 -33.51
CA TYR A 512 0.53 -18.49 -34.95
C TYR A 512 -0.36 -17.45 -35.65
N LEU A 513 0.16 -16.85 -36.72
CA LEU A 513 -0.61 -16.01 -37.63
C LEU A 513 -1.33 -16.88 -38.67
N LEU A 514 -2.64 -16.71 -38.78
CA LEU A 514 -3.44 -17.41 -39.78
C LEU A 514 -3.44 -16.62 -41.11
N PRO A 515 -3.71 -17.28 -42.26
CA PRO A 515 -3.76 -16.60 -43.56
C PRO A 515 -4.79 -15.47 -43.68
N ASN A 516 -5.79 -15.42 -42.78
CA ASN A 516 -6.80 -14.36 -42.71
C ASN A 516 -6.38 -13.19 -41.81
N GLY A 517 -5.18 -13.22 -41.22
CA GLY A 517 -4.65 -12.20 -40.32
C GLY A 517 -4.99 -12.35 -38.84
N SER A 518 -5.82 -13.33 -38.44
CA SER A 518 -6.13 -13.59 -37.02
C SER A 518 -5.09 -14.49 -36.36
N TYR A 519 -5.05 -14.50 -35.03
CA TYR A 519 -4.16 -15.39 -34.26
C TYR A 519 -4.79 -16.74 -33.93
N TYR A 520 -3.96 -17.78 -33.91
CA TYR A 520 -4.25 -19.07 -33.29
C TYR A 520 -3.25 -19.30 -32.15
N VAL A 521 -3.74 -19.68 -30.97
CA VAL A 521 -2.92 -19.99 -29.79
C VAL A 521 -3.10 -21.46 -29.43
N GLY A 522 -1.99 -22.21 -29.34
CA GLY A 522 -1.99 -23.59 -28.86
C GLY A 522 -1.08 -24.55 -29.63
N LEU A 523 -1.15 -25.83 -29.25
CA LEU A 523 -0.21 -26.87 -29.68
C LEU A 523 -0.55 -27.52 -31.04
N SER A 524 -1.65 -27.16 -31.67
CA SER A 524 -2.16 -27.83 -32.88
C SER A 524 -2.57 -26.83 -33.96
N PRO A 525 -1.60 -26.08 -34.52
CA PRO A 525 -1.89 -25.04 -35.49
C PRO A 525 -2.53 -25.60 -36.77
N PRO A 526 -3.47 -24.89 -37.39
CA PRO A 526 -4.05 -25.29 -38.67
C PRO A 526 -3.00 -25.18 -39.79
N ALA A 527 -3.22 -25.92 -40.88
CA ALA A 527 -2.32 -25.91 -42.03
C ALA A 527 -2.20 -24.50 -42.65
N GLY A 528 -0.96 -24.08 -42.93
CA GLY A 528 -0.67 -22.76 -43.49
C GLY A 528 -0.57 -21.63 -42.46
N ALA A 529 -0.68 -21.92 -41.17
CA ALA A 529 -0.39 -20.95 -40.11
C ALA A 529 1.12 -20.71 -39.99
N GLU A 530 1.52 -19.45 -39.83
CA GLU A 530 2.90 -19.03 -39.61
C GLU A 530 3.18 -18.92 -38.11
N ARG A 531 4.25 -19.54 -37.61
CA ARG A 531 4.65 -19.44 -36.20
C ARG A 531 5.17 -18.03 -35.92
N LEU A 532 4.66 -17.40 -34.87
CA LEU A 532 5.15 -16.10 -34.40
C LEU A 532 6.04 -16.23 -33.15
N GLY A 533 5.64 -17.03 -32.17
CA GLY A 533 6.29 -17.13 -30.85
C GLY A 533 5.29 -16.95 -29.71
N ILE A 534 5.78 -16.59 -28.52
CA ILE A 534 4.96 -16.25 -27.35
C ILE A 534 4.75 -14.75 -27.32
N TRP A 535 3.51 -14.30 -27.13
CA TRP A 535 3.24 -12.87 -27.03
C TRP A 535 3.82 -12.30 -25.73
N TYR A 536 4.61 -11.24 -25.85
CA TYR A 536 5.26 -10.55 -24.74
C TYR A 536 4.81 -9.08 -24.74
N PRO A 537 3.86 -8.70 -23.87
CA PRO A 537 3.27 -7.36 -23.92
C PRO A 537 4.29 -6.28 -23.54
N ARG A 538 4.41 -5.25 -24.37
CA ARG A 538 5.08 -3.99 -24.05
C ARG A 538 4.14 -2.84 -24.39
N THR A 539 4.57 -1.61 -24.12
CA THR A 539 3.73 -0.43 -24.30
C THR A 539 4.42 0.69 -25.06
N ALA A 540 3.66 1.32 -25.95
CA ALA A 540 3.90 2.65 -26.48
C ALA A 540 2.87 3.62 -25.91
N ALA A 541 3.26 4.28 -24.82
CA ALA A 541 2.50 5.36 -24.22
C ALA A 541 3.43 6.24 -23.40
N LEU A 542 3.04 7.49 -23.15
CA LEU A 542 3.71 8.33 -22.17
C LEU A 542 3.73 7.62 -20.79
N GLY A 543 4.91 7.31 -20.26
CA GLY A 543 5.10 6.48 -19.04
C GLY A 543 5.53 5.04 -19.32
N GLY A 544 5.45 4.58 -20.57
CA GLY A 544 5.82 3.24 -21.02
C GLY A 544 5.11 2.13 -20.24
N CYS A 545 5.84 1.07 -19.90
CA CYS A 545 5.25 -0.08 -19.20
C CYS A 545 4.68 0.21 -17.80
N ALA A 546 4.92 1.41 -17.23
CA ALA A 546 4.26 1.82 -15.98
C ALA A 546 2.74 1.95 -16.14
N GLU A 547 2.25 2.18 -17.36
CA GLU A 547 0.82 2.37 -17.65
C GLU A 547 0.01 1.06 -17.66
N HIS A 548 0.66 -0.11 -17.75
CA HIS A 548 -0.03 -1.41 -17.79
C HIS A 548 0.49 -2.47 -16.81
N ASN A 549 1.62 -2.23 -16.14
CA ASN A 549 2.17 -3.20 -15.20
C ASN A 549 1.19 -3.49 -14.03
N ALA A 550 1.48 -4.53 -13.24
CA ALA A 550 0.69 -4.92 -12.07
C ALA A 550 0.83 -3.98 -10.86
N LEU A 551 1.43 -2.79 -11.02
CA LEU A 551 1.64 -1.77 -9.99
C LEU A 551 2.55 -2.18 -8.82
N ILE A 552 3.12 -3.38 -8.79
CA ILE A 552 3.89 -3.88 -7.65
C ILE A 552 5.17 -3.07 -7.44
N THR A 553 5.33 -2.55 -6.22
CA THR A 553 6.46 -1.71 -5.82
C THR A 553 7.23 -2.39 -4.70
N ILE A 554 8.08 -3.36 -5.06
CA ILE A 554 8.96 -4.08 -4.14
C ILE A 554 10.41 -3.69 -4.41
N LEU A 555 11.18 -3.42 -3.35
CA LEU A 555 12.61 -3.15 -3.42
C LEU A 555 13.42 -4.42 -3.76
N PRO A 556 14.50 -4.30 -4.55
CA PRO A 556 15.46 -5.40 -4.70
C PRO A 556 16.17 -5.71 -3.37
N ASP A 557 16.78 -6.89 -3.28
CA ASP A 557 17.58 -7.26 -2.11
C ASP A 557 18.88 -6.45 -2.08
N THR A 558 19.46 -6.26 -0.90
CA THR A 558 20.70 -5.45 -0.77
C THR A 558 21.85 -6.04 -1.59
N ALA A 559 21.90 -7.38 -1.67
CA ALA A 559 22.89 -8.11 -2.44
C ALA A 559 22.92 -7.74 -3.94
N ASP A 560 21.80 -7.28 -4.52
CA ASP A 560 21.77 -6.85 -5.93
C ASP A 560 22.56 -5.55 -6.13
N TRP A 561 22.47 -4.62 -5.17
CA TRP A 561 23.23 -3.36 -5.20
C TRP A 561 24.68 -3.57 -4.77
N ASP A 562 24.93 -4.42 -3.78
CA ASP A 562 26.29 -4.76 -3.36
C ASP A 562 27.05 -5.47 -4.50
N TYR A 563 26.36 -6.25 -5.33
CA TYR A 563 26.92 -6.80 -6.57
C TYR A 563 27.34 -5.66 -7.52
N MET A 564 26.49 -4.65 -7.74
CA MET A 564 26.82 -3.49 -8.57
C MET A 564 28.02 -2.72 -8.03
N GLU A 565 28.10 -2.48 -6.72
CA GLU A 565 29.26 -1.86 -6.08
C GLU A 565 30.54 -2.68 -6.32
N SER A 566 30.47 -4.00 -6.12
CA SER A 566 31.62 -4.89 -6.31
C SER A 566 32.09 -4.92 -7.78
N LEU A 567 31.16 -4.91 -8.73
CA LEU A 567 31.42 -4.96 -10.16
C LEU A 567 32.04 -3.65 -10.66
N THR A 568 31.53 -2.52 -10.18
CA THR A 568 31.95 -1.18 -10.64
C THR A 568 33.12 -0.61 -9.85
N GLY A 569 33.38 -1.13 -8.64
CA GLY A 569 34.32 -0.54 -7.68
C GLY A 569 33.87 0.82 -7.14
N ASP A 570 32.59 1.19 -7.28
CA ASP A 570 32.06 2.50 -6.95
C ASP A 570 31.00 2.42 -5.84
N SER A 571 31.37 2.91 -4.66
CA SER A 571 30.53 2.87 -3.46
C SER A 571 29.19 3.60 -3.57
N SER A 572 29.00 4.46 -4.58
CA SER A 572 27.70 5.07 -4.86
C SER A 572 26.65 4.04 -5.29
N TRP A 573 27.06 2.82 -5.64
CA TRP A 573 26.17 1.69 -5.96
C TRP A 573 25.82 0.81 -4.76
N SER A 574 26.42 1.01 -3.58
CA SER A 574 26.08 0.25 -2.36
C SER A 574 24.59 0.33 -2.03
N SER A 575 24.05 -0.71 -1.38
CA SER A 575 22.63 -0.76 -1.00
C SER A 575 22.18 0.48 -0.20
N ASP A 576 23.02 0.98 0.70
CA ASP A 576 22.73 2.16 1.54
C ASP A 576 22.62 3.45 0.71
N ASN A 577 23.46 3.60 -0.32
CA ASN A 577 23.37 4.76 -1.21
C ASN A 577 22.19 4.63 -2.16
N MET A 578 21.93 3.42 -2.68
CA MET A 578 20.79 3.18 -3.54
C MET A 578 19.45 3.36 -2.81
N ARG A 579 19.38 3.04 -1.51
CA ARG A 579 18.19 3.28 -0.68
C ARG A 579 17.74 4.75 -0.68
N LYS A 580 18.68 5.70 -0.72
CA LYS A 580 18.36 7.13 -0.76
C LYS A 580 17.56 7.52 -2.00
N TYR A 581 17.78 6.83 -3.12
CA TYR A 581 16.99 7.06 -4.33
C TYR A 581 15.57 6.53 -4.20
N PHE A 582 15.38 5.39 -3.52
CA PHE A 582 14.05 4.91 -3.17
C PHE A 582 13.32 5.89 -2.25
N GLU A 583 13.96 6.34 -1.16
CA GLU A 583 13.40 7.35 -0.24
C GLU A 583 13.06 8.67 -0.96
N ARG A 584 13.84 9.04 -1.98
CA ARG A 584 13.60 10.27 -2.75
C ARG A 584 12.40 10.18 -3.69
N MET A 585 12.16 9.00 -4.27
CA MET A 585 11.06 8.82 -5.22
C MET A 585 9.75 8.41 -4.56
N GLU A 586 9.80 7.69 -3.44
CA GLU A 586 8.62 7.16 -2.74
C GLU A 586 7.84 8.25 -2.00
N LYS A 587 6.51 8.15 -2.07
CA LYS A 587 5.56 8.77 -1.17
C LYS A 587 4.71 7.66 -0.54
N CYS A 588 5.19 7.15 0.59
CA CYS A 588 4.61 6.05 1.34
C CYS A 588 3.36 6.49 2.10
N GLU A 589 2.20 5.93 1.74
CA GLU A 589 0.90 6.27 2.33
C GLU A 589 0.28 5.10 3.13
N TYR A 590 1.01 3.98 3.28
CA TYR A 590 0.57 2.80 4.04
C TYR A 590 1.24 2.66 5.43
N LEU A 591 2.21 3.53 5.76
CA LEU A 591 2.92 3.56 7.06
C LEU A 591 2.86 4.94 7.71
N PRO A 592 3.03 5.04 9.04
CA PRO A 592 3.14 6.34 9.72
C PRO A 592 4.31 7.19 9.19
N ASN A 593 4.11 8.50 9.04
CA ASN A 593 5.14 9.44 8.57
C ASN A 593 6.32 9.49 9.55
N SER A 594 7.39 8.73 9.30
CA SER A 594 8.72 8.72 9.98
C SER A 594 9.37 7.34 10.04
N VAL A 595 8.78 6.29 9.44
CA VAL A 595 9.43 4.97 9.40
C VAL A 595 10.72 5.07 8.57
N VAL A 596 11.82 4.64 9.17
CA VAL A 596 13.15 4.68 8.54
C VAL A 596 13.17 3.81 7.30
N GLY A 597 13.83 4.29 6.24
CA GLY A 597 13.87 3.64 4.94
C GLY A 597 12.85 4.18 3.95
N HIS A 598 11.78 4.85 4.38
CA HIS A 598 10.71 5.25 3.48
C HIS A 598 10.75 6.73 3.10
N GLY A 599 10.33 7.01 1.87
CA GLY A 599 10.05 8.35 1.38
C GLY A 599 8.61 8.75 1.67
N TYR A 600 8.37 10.02 1.99
CA TYR A 600 7.02 10.55 2.26
C TYR A 600 6.66 11.78 1.41
N ASP A 601 7.60 12.26 0.60
CA ASP A 601 7.48 13.50 -0.18
C ASP A 601 7.79 13.29 -1.68
N GLY A 602 8.04 12.04 -2.09
CA GLY A 602 8.38 11.68 -3.46
C GLY A 602 7.21 11.79 -4.44
N TRP A 603 7.49 11.50 -5.72
CA TRP A 603 6.50 11.58 -6.79
C TRP A 603 5.70 10.27 -6.97
N LEU A 604 6.25 9.13 -6.52
CA LEU A 604 5.63 7.82 -6.64
C LEU A 604 4.82 7.51 -5.38
N GLU A 605 3.51 7.74 -5.44
CA GLU A 605 2.60 7.32 -4.37
C GLU A 605 2.52 5.80 -4.28
N THR A 606 2.67 5.27 -3.06
CA THR A 606 2.58 3.84 -2.78
C THR A 606 1.59 3.56 -1.66
N GLN A 607 0.73 2.55 -1.87
CA GLN A 607 -0.34 2.15 -0.96
C GLN A 607 -0.49 0.62 -0.99
N THR A 608 -1.00 -0.01 0.07
CA THR A 608 -1.28 -1.46 0.07
C THR A 608 -2.75 -1.76 -0.22
N THR A 609 -3.02 -2.99 -0.66
CA THR A 609 -4.39 -3.52 -0.76
C THR A 609 -5.08 -3.41 0.60
N PRO A 610 -6.26 -2.76 0.71
CA PRO A 610 -6.97 -2.70 1.98
C PRO A 610 -7.30 -4.10 2.51
N VAL A 611 -6.82 -4.43 3.72
CA VAL A 611 -7.01 -5.76 4.35
C VAL A 611 -8.48 -6.15 4.48
N ILE A 612 -9.39 -5.17 4.52
CA ILE A 612 -10.84 -5.40 4.54
C ILE A 612 -11.32 -6.18 3.31
N LEU A 613 -10.72 -5.98 2.13
CA LEU A 613 -11.07 -6.72 0.91
C LEU A 613 -10.83 -8.22 1.06
N ILE A 614 -9.77 -8.60 1.79
CA ILE A 614 -9.46 -10.02 2.06
C ILE A 614 -10.52 -10.62 2.99
N ALA A 615 -11.04 -9.83 3.94
CA ALA A 615 -12.05 -10.30 4.89
C ALA A 615 -13.49 -10.28 4.32
N GLU A 616 -13.76 -9.46 3.30
CA GLU A 616 -15.06 -9.39 2.61
C GLU A 616 -15.35 -10.63 1.77
N ASP A 617 -14.31 -11.35 1.33
CA ASP A 617 -14.44 -12.58 0.55
C ASP A 617 -13.86 -13.79 1.31
N LEU A 618 -14.75 -14.66 1.80
CA LEU A 618 -14.38 -15.83 2.59
C LEU A 618 -13.48 -16.81 1.82
N LYS A 619 -13.53 -16.84 0.49
CA LYS A 619 -12.62 -17.67 -0.32
C LYS A 619 -11.20 -17.10 -0.29
N VAL A 620 -11.06 -15.79 -0.48
CA VAL A 620 -9.75 -15.12 -0.38
C VAL A 620 -9.18 -15.30 1.03
N LEU A 621 -9.99 -15.09 2.07
CA LEU A 621 -9.57 -15.35 3.46
C LEU A 621 -9.10 -16.80 3.66
N SER A 622 -9.84 -17.79 3.12
CA SER A 622 -9.45 -19.21 3.19
C SER A 622 -8.09 -19.47 2.54
N LEU A 623 -7.84 -18.87 1.38
CA LEU A 623 -6.59 -18.98 0.64
C LEU A 623 -5.41 -18.35 1.40
N VAL A 624 -5.61 -17.20 2.06
CA VAL A 624 -4.56 -16.59 2.88
C VAL A 624 -4.23 -17.45 4.10
N ILE A 625 -5.25 -18.02 4.77
CA ILE A 625 -5.05 -18.98 5.87
C ILE A 625 -4.27 -20.20 5.38
N ALA A 626 -4.60 -20.70 4.19
CA ALA A 626 -3.97 -21.88 3.62
C ALA A 626 -2.50 -21.66 3.26
N ALA A 627 -2.17 -20.51 2.67
CA ALA A 627 -0.78 -20.11 2.40
C ALA A 627 0.03 -20.07 3.70
N ALA A 628 -0.50 -19.43 4.74
CA ALA A 628 0.19 -19.35 6.02
C ALA A 628 0.30 -20.69 6.76
N THR A 629 -0.73 -21.54 6.66
CA THR A 629 -0.71 -22.91 7.19
C THR A 629 0.37 -23.75 6.51
N THR A 630 0.51 -23.60 5.19
CA THR A 630 1.54 -24.28 4.39
C THR A 630 2.96 -23.85 4.79
N MET A 631 3.13 -22.61 5.26
CA MET A 631 4.40 -22.14 5.84
C MET A 631 4.67 -22.66 7.27
N GLY A 632 3.79 -23.49 7.83
CA GLY A 632 3.88 -23.92 9.22
C GLY A 632 3.49 -22.84 10.24
N LYS A 633 2.85 -21.74 9.82
CA LYS A 633 2.30 -20.72 10.74
C LYS A 633 0.90 -21.15 11.17
N ASN A 634 0.69 -21.34 12.48
CA ASN A 634 -0.61 -21.73 13.04
C ASN A 634 -1.59 -20.54 13.09
N LEU A 635 -2.37 -20.35 12.02
CA LEU A 635 -3.33 -19.24 11.90
C LEU A 635 -4.78 -19.63 12.28
N ILE A 636 -5.09 -20.94 12.34
CA ILE A 636 -6.47 -21.44 12.50
C ILE A 636 -7.15 -20.92 13.78
N GLY A 637 -6.42 -20.72 14.87
CA GLY A 637 -6.98 -20.15 16.12
C GLY A 637 -7.01 -18.62 16.19
N LYS A 638 -6.22 -17.91 15.37
CA LYS A 638 -6.09 -16.44 15.40
C LYS A 638 -6.97 -15.72 14.36
N ILE A 639 -7.37 -16.40 13.28
CA ILE A 639 -7.93 -15.76 12.07
C ILE A 639 -9.35 -16.21 11.72
N VAL A 640 -10.05 -16.94 12.59
CA VAL A 640 -11.48 -17.17 12.39
C VAL A 640 -12.23 -15.82 12.47
N ASN A 641 -12.45 -15.21 11.30
CA ASN A 641 -13.23 -14.00 11.04
C ASN A 641 -12.71 -12.67 11.61
N THR A 642 -11.41 -12.52 11.93
CA THR A 642 -10.89 -11.23 12.43
C THR A 642 -9.87 -10.60 11.49
N VAL A 643 -10.17 -9.39 11.01
CA VAL A 643 -9.24 -8.50 10.27
C VAL A 643 -7.93 -8.29 11.04
N THR A 644 -7.98 -8.34 12.38
CA THR A 644 -6.82 -8.14 13.26
C THR A 644 -5.81 -9.28 13.19
N GLY A 645 -6.25 -10.55 13.18
CA GLY A 645 -5.32 -11.68 13.06
C GLY A 645 -4.64 -11.73 11.69
N LEU A 646 -5.38 -11.37 10.64
CA LEU A 646 -4.86 -11.25 9.29
C LEU A 646 -3.89 -10.08 9.16
N ALA A 647 -4.21 -8.94 9.78
CA ALA A 647 -3.30 -7.80 9.87
C ALA A 647 -2.03 -8.17 10.63
N GLU A 648 -2.08 -8.87 11.77
CA GLU A 648 -0.86 -9.31 12.49
C GLU A 648 0.11 -10.12 11.61
N VAL A 649 -0.41 -10.93 10.69
CA VAL A 649 0.41 -11.72 9.76
C VAL A 649 0.88 -10.89 8.56
N LEU A 650 0.11 -9.89 8.13
CA LEU A 650 0.37 -9.05 6.97
C LEU A 650 0.89 -7.64 7.33
N LEU A 651 1.25 -7.38 8.59
CA LEU A 651 1.79 -6.10 9.07
C LEU A 651 3.29 -5.93 8.75
N GLN A 652 3.94 -7.00 8.28
CA GLN A 652 5.32 -6.92 7.86
C GLN A 652 5.43 -6.13 6.56
N ASP A 653 6.36 -5.18 6.58
CA ASP A 653 6.66 -4.33 5.45
C ASP A 653 7.79 -4.95 4.62
N ILE A 654 7.47 -5.34 3.39
CA ILE A 654 8.41 -5.97 2.46
C ILE A 654 9.52 -5.01 2.01
N ASN A 655 9.27 -3.70 2.09
CA ASN A 655 10.24 -2.67 1.73
C ASN A 655 11.04 -2.16 2.93
N SER A 656 10.85 -2.74 4.11
CA SER A 656 11.55 -2.35 5.32
C SER A 656 13.06 -2.55 5.16
N PRO A 657 13.91 -1.59 5.59
CA PRO A 657 15.35 -1.82 5.66
C PRO A 657 15.72 -2.90 6.69
N LEU A 658 14.78 -3.29 7.56
CA LEU A 658 14.93 -4.35 8.55
C LEU A 658 14.32 -5.68 8.08
N ARG A 659 13.92 -5.79 6.81
CA ARG A 659 13.40 -7.05 6.25
C ARG A 659 14.42 -8.17 6.48
N SER A 660 13.96 -9.26 7.08
CA SER A 660 14.80 -10.43 7.30
C SER A 660 15.15 -11.03 5.96
N GLN A 661 16.44 -11.05 5.61
CA GLN A 661 16.91 -11.78 4.44
C GLN A 661 17.01 -13.29 4.70
N SER A 662 17.09 -13.72 5.96
CA SER A 662 17.28 -15.14 6.31
C SER A 662 16.00 -15.89 6.68
N ALA A 663 14.84 -15.22 6.68
CA ALA A 663 13.57 -15.83 7.10
C ALA A 663 12.53 -15.79 5.99
N ASP A 664 11.83 -16.91 5.82
CA ASP A 664 10.72 -17.09 4.90
C ASP A 664 9.44 -16.50 5.52
N GLU A 665 8.87 -15.45 4.91
CA GLU A 665 7.86 -14.59 5.53
C GLU A 665 6.74 -14.12 4.58
N LEU A 666 5.59 -13.75 5.16
CA LEU A 666 4.43 -13.23 4.44
C LEU A 666 4.37 -11.73 4.57
N TYR A 667 4.09 -11.06 3.46
CA TYR A 667 4.02 -9.62 3.39
C TYR A 667 2.75 -9.16 2.68
N GLN A 668 2.30 -7.95 3.05
CA GLN A 668 1.46 -7.16 2.16
C GLN A 668 2.31 -6.64 0.99
N VAL A 669 1.66 -6.45 -0.16
CA VAL A 669 2.33 -5.96 -1.37
C VAL A 669 2.02 -4.47 -1.55
N PRO A 670 3.03 -3.58 -1.45
CA PRO A 670 2.86 -2.18 -1.81
C PRO A 670 2.66 -2.03 -3.32
N LEU A 671 1.71 -1.19 -3.70
CA LEU A 671 1.34 -0.90 -5.08
C LEU A 671 1.53 0.59 -5.37
N ALA A 672 1.96 0.94 -6.58
CA ALA A 672 2.04 2.32 -7.08
C ALA A 672 0.62 2.87 -7.35
N MET A 673 -0.08 3.30 -6.30
CA MET A 673 -1.46 3.78 -6.35
C MET A 673 -1.62 5.11 -5.64
N LYS A 674 -2.47 5.98 -6.19
CA LYS A 674 -2.82 7.27 -5.59
C LYS A 674 -3.77 7.08 -4.42
N THR A 675 -3.46 7.69 -3.28
CA THR A 675 -4.28 7.52 -2.06
C THR A 675 -5.61 8.25 -2.15
N SER A 676 -5.73 9.27 -3.01
CA SER A 676 -6.96 10.05 -3.17
C SER A 676 -8.14 9.23 -3.72
N ASP A 677 -7.87 8.34 -4.67
CA ASP A 677 -8.93 7.66 -5.43
C ASP A 677 -8.65 6.18 -5.74
N PHE A 678 -7.50 5.63 -5.30
CA PHE A 678 -7.03 4.29 -5.61
C PHE A 678 -6.88 4.04 -7.13
N SER A 679 -6.49 5.07 -7.88
CA SER A 679 -6.07 4.92 -9.27
C SER A 679 -4.56 4.63 -9.37
N ARG A 680 -4.14 4.09 -10.51
CA ARG A 680 -2.74 3.90 -10.86
C ARG A 680 -1.92 5.18 -10.65
N GLY A 681 -0.76 5.03 -10.01
CA GLY A 681 0.31 6.02 -9.94
C GLY A 681 1.50 5.59 -10.82
N GLY A 682 2.22 6.57 -11.36
CA GLY A 682 3.35 6.31 -12.25
C GLY A 682 4.11 7.58 -12.64
N PRO A 683 5.22 7.45 -13.39
CA PRO A 683 6.07 8.57 -13.77
C PRO A 683 5.40 9.51 -14.79
N ARG A 684 4.39 9.01 -15.52
CA ARG A 684 3.64 9.77 -16.52
C ARG A 684 3.09 11.07 -15.95
N ASP A 685 2.37 11.00 -14.83
CA ASP A 685 1.72 12.20 -14.26
C ASP A 685 2.75 13.22 -13.82
N TRP A 686 3.86 12.75 -13.27
CA TRP A 686 4.91 13.63 -12.78
C TRP A 686 5.61 14.38 -13.92
N VAL A 687 6.04 13.66 -14.96
CA VAL A 687 6.73 14.26 -16.10
C VAL A 687 5.80 15.18 -16.91
N TYR A 688 4.54 14.79 -17.07
CA TYR A 688 3.51 15.62 -17.72
C TYR A 688 3.27 16.91 -16.94
N ASN A 689 3.07 16.84 -15.62
CA ASN A 689 2.84 18.04 -14.80
C ASN A 689 4.03 19.01 -14.83
N ILE A 690 5.26 18.50 -14.93
CA ILE A 690 6.47 19.34 -15.08
C ILE A 690 6.48 20.02 -16.44
N SER A 691 6.14 19.31 -17.53
CA SER A 691 6.11 19.91 -18.88
C SER A 691 5.04 21.00 -19.03
N GLN A 692 3.95 20.93 -18.27
CA GLN A 692 2.92 21.98 -18.26
C GLN A 692 3.36 23.26 -17.52
N SER A 693 4.45 23.22 -16.75
CA SER A 693 4.93 24.37 -15.99
C SER A 693 5.86 25.24 -16.82
N SER A 694 5.55 26.53 -16.95
CA SER A 694 6.44 27.51 -17.60
C SER A 694 7.75 27.78 -16.84
N GLN A 695 7.92 27.21 -15.64
CA GLN A 695 9.15 27.30 -14.86
C GLN A 695 10.24 26.38 -15.39
N TYR A 696 9.88 25.26 -16.01
CA TYR A 696 10.81 24.22 -16.44
C TYR A 696 10.88 24.13 -17.96
N LYS A 697 12.02 23.71 -18.50
CA LYS A 697 12.26 23.61 -19.94
C LYS A 697 12.17 22.14 -20.37
N LEU A 698 10.97 21.59 -20.33
CA LEU A 698 10.71 20.20 -20.70
C LEU A 698 9.65 20.14 -21.78
N ASP A 699 10.06 19.73 -22.97
CA ASP A 699 9.16 19.44 -24.08
C ASP A 699 8.97 17.93 -24.21
N ILE A 700 7.74 17.52 -24.48
CA ILE A 700 7.38 16.11 -24.71
C ILE A 700 6.89 15.97 -26.14
N GLN A 701 7.54 15.10 -26.90
CA GLN A 701 7.21 14.79 -28.29
C GLN A 701 6.70 13.36 -28.39
N LEU A 702 5.39 13.21 -28.56
CA LEU A 702 4.69 11.92 -28.66
C LEU A 702 4.54 11.49 -30.12
N ASN A 703 4.05 10.25 -30.34
CA ASN A 703 3.85 9.68 -31.67
C ASN A 703 5.11 9.82 -32.56
N THR A 704 6.28 9.61 -31.96
CA THR A 704 7.56 9.86 -32.61
C THR A 704 8.53 8.69 -32.36
N LEU A 705 8.73 7.88 -33.39
CA LEU A 705 9.61 6.72 -33.35
C LEU A 705 11.05 7.16 -33.65
N VAL A 706 11.93 7.13 -32.65
CA VAL A 706 13.36 7.34 -32.86
C VAL A 706 13.97 6.16 -33.61
N THR A 707 14.68 6.42 -34.71
CA THR A 707 15.23 5.39 -35.59
C THR A 707 16.70 5.10 -35.30
N LYS A 708 17.50 6.13 -35.02
CA LYS A 708 18.93 6.02 -34.67
C LYS A 708 19.48 7.28 -33.99
N VAL A 709 20.63 7.14 -33.35
CA VAL A 709 21.47 8.21 -32.82
C VAL A 709 22.38 8.76 -33.93
N LEU A 710 22.59 10.07 -33.95
CA LEU A 710 23.46 10.77 -34.89
C LEU A 710 24.81 11.07 -34.24
N PHE A 711 25.90 10.90 -34.99
CA PHE A 711 27.27 11.11 -34.51
C PHE A 711 28.03 12.14 -35.36
N ASP A 712 28.94 12.88 -34.73
CA ASP A 712 30.03 13.57 -35.41
C ASP A 712 31.40 12.96 -35.07
N GLY A 713 32.37 13.15 -35.98
CA GLY A 713 33.71 12.56 -35.87
C GLY A 713 33.92 11.32 -36.75
N ASN A 714 35.14 10.78 -36.72
CA ASN A 714 35.53 9.56 -37.44
C ASN A 714 35.88 8.47 -36.41
N SER A 715 35.33 7.26 -36.59
CA SER A 715 35.55 6.13 -35.67
C SER A 715 37.03 5.77 -35.52
N SER A 716 37.84 6.05 -36.53
CA SER A 716 39.28 5.79 -36.55
C SER A 716 40.12 6.65 -35.57
N ASP A 717 39.59 7.78 -35.08
CA ASP A 717 40.29 8.66 -34.12
C ASP A 717 39.82 8.46 -32.66
N GLY A 718 38.91 7.50 -32.39
CA GLY A 718 38.36 7.25 -31.05
C GLY A 718 37.50 8.39 -30.50
N ASN A 719 37.09 9.33 -31.34
CA ASN A 719 36.37 10.54 -30.99
C ASN A 719 34.99 10.56 -31.66
N VAL A 720 34.14 9.58 -31.30
CA VAL A 720 32.75 9.47 -31.75
C VAL A 720 31.86 10.14 -30.73
N ARG A 721 31.18 11.23 -31.10
CA ARG A 721 30.31 11.97 -30.20
C ARG A 721 28.88 12.00 -30.70
N ALA A 722 27.93 11.64 -29.83
CA ALA A 722 26.52 11.74 -30.15
C ALA A 722 26.09 13.22 -30.19
N THR A 723 25.35 13.58 -31.23
CA THR A 723 24.95 14.97 -31.54
C THR A 723 23.44 15.16 -31.62
N GLY A 724 22.66 14.08 -31.58
CA GLY A 724 21.22 14.15 -31.76
C GLY A 724 20.62 12.80 -32.13
N VAL A 725 19.36 12.82 -32.58
CA VAL A 725 18.64 11.62 -33.04
C VAL A 725 17.90 11.90 -34.35
N GLU A 726 17.74 10.84 -35.14
CA GLU A 726 16.80 10.78 -36.26
C GLU A 726 15.53 10.08 -35.81
N TYR A 727 14.38 10.53 -36.30
CA TYR A 727 13.08 9.99 -35.92
C TYR A 727 12.06 10.06 -37.07
N LEU A 728 10.96 9.32 -36.91
CA LEU A 728 9.77 9.38 -37.74
C LEU A 728 8.57 9.82 -36.88
N ILE A 729 7.86 10.86 -37.29
CA ILE A 729 6.62 11.32 -36.65
C ILE A 729 5.43 10.60 -37.31
N GLY A 730 4.59 9.98 -36.50
CA GLY A 730 3.37 9.31 -36.91
C GLY A 730 2.90 8.31 -35.86
N GLU A 731 1.61 8.01 -35.90
CA GLU A 731 1.01 7.00 -35.03
C GLU A 731 1.32 5.60 -35.56
N SER A 732 1.53 4.64 -34.64
CA SER A 732 1.63 3.21 -34.96
C SER A 732 2.66 2.84 -36.03
N LEU A 733 3.78 3.58 -36.09
CA LEU A 733 4.82 3.38 -37.10
C LEU A 733 5.69 2.14 -36.87
N TYR A 734 5.66 1.55 -35.67
CA TYR A 734 6.49 0.40 -35.32
C TYR A 734 5.71 -0.91 -35.46
N ALA A 735 6.32 -1.94 -36.05
CA ALA A 735 5.63 -3.19 -36.41
C ALA A 735 5.14 -4.04 -35.23
N ALA A 736 5.53 -3.71 -34.00
CA ALA A 736 4.91 -4.31 -32.82
C ALA A 736 3.51 -3.73 -32.53
N ASP A 737 3.16 -2.54 -33.04
CA ASP A 737 1.83 -1.99 -32.84
C ASP A 737 0.80 -2.79 -33.66
N PRO A 738 -0.30 -3.29 -33.07
CA PRO A 738 -1.32 -4.03 -33.81
C PRO A 738 -2.02 -3.21 -34.90
N ARG A 739 -1.92 -1.88 -34.86
CA ARG A 739 -2.45 -0.95 -35.87
C ARG A 739 -1.42 -0.62 -36.95
N TYR A 740 -0.25 -1.24 -36.92
CA TYR A 740 0.83 -1.00 -37.87
C TYR A 740 0.36 -1.24 -39.31
N ASP A 741 0.54 -0.21 -40.14
CA ASP A 741 0.36 -0.28 -41.58
C ASP A 741 1.70 0.03 -42.26
N PRO A 742 2.30 -0.93 -43.01
CA PRO A 742 3.57 -0.70 -43.69
C PRO A 742 3.50 0.44 -44.72
N SER A 743 2.30 0.78 -45.23
CA SER A 743 2.11 1.89 -46.17
C SER A 743 2.22 3.29 -45.53
N GLN A 744 2.11 3.39 -44.21
CA GLN A 744 2.30 4.64 -43.46
C GLN A 744 3.80 4.86 -43.22
N GLU A 745 4.47 5.71 -44.00
CA GLU A 745 5.94 5.87 -43.86
C GLU A 745 6.37 6.70 -42.65
N GLY A 746 5.48 7.55 -42.12
CA GLY A 746 5.83 8.58 -41.13
C GLY A 746 6.56 9.77 -41.73
N THR A 747 6.64 10.87 -40.99
CA THR A 747 7.35 12.09 -41.41
C THR A 747 8.75 12.10 -40.79
N PRO A 748 9.84 12.02 -41.59
CA PRO A 748 11.19 12.01 -41.05
C PRO A 748 11.60 13.36 -40.46
N GLY A 749 12.40 13.32 -39.41
CA GLY A 749 12.97 14.51 -38.76
C GLY A 749 14.25 14.20 -38.00
N THR A 750 14.91 15.27 -37.53
CA THR A 750 16.13 15.20 -36.72
C THR A 750 16.13 16.29 -35.68
N VAL A 751 16.70 16.03 -34.51
CA VAL A 751 16.89 17.03 -33.45
C VAL A 751 18.26 16.88 -32.79
N LYS A 752 18.88 18.01 -32.42
CA LYS A 752 20.25 18.04 -31.88
C LYS A 752 20.28 18.10 -30.35
N ALA A 753 21.28 17.43 -29.76
CA ALA A 753 21.67 17.56 -28.37
C ALA A 753 23.01 18.29 -28.27
N THR A 754 23.07 19.36 -27.48
CA THR A 754 24.32 20.08 -27.18
C THR A 754 25.12 19.43 -26.05
N ARG A 755 24.48 18.63 -25.19
CA ARG A 755 25.16 17.88 -24.13
C ARG A 755 25.07 16.38 -24.36
N GLU A 756 23.94 15.74 -24.14
CA GLU A 756 23.86 14.27 -24.19
C GLU A 756 22.55 13.76 -24.81
N VAL A 757 22.66 12.65 -25.54
CA VAL A 757 21.54 11.79 -25.92
C VAL A 757 21.44 10.65 -24.92
N ILE A 758 20.25 10.37 -24.40
CA ILE A 758 20.00 9.32 -23.42
C ILE A 758 18.94 8.38 -23.97
N VAL A 759 19.31 7.12 -24.21
CA VAL A 759 18.40 6.09 -24.73
C VAL A 759 17.77 5.33 -23.57
N SER A 760 16.44 5.28 -23.54
CA SER A 760 15.60 4.64 -22.51
C SER A 760 14.49 3.80 -23.16
N GLY A 761 14.79 3.14 -24.28
CA GLY A 761 13.85 2.33 -25.08
C GLY A 761 13.52 0.96 -24.45
N GLY A 762 14.14 0.60 -23.33
CA GLY A 762 13.95 -0.68 -22.66
C GLY A 762 14.73 -1.83 -23.30
N ALA A 763 14.60 -3.02 -22.70
CA ALA A 763 15.48 -4.16 -22.99
C ALA A 763 15.46 -4.65 -24.45
N PHE A 764 14.40 -4.39 -25.22
CA PHE A 764 14.31 -4.78 -26.63
C PHE A 764 14.74 -3.66 -27.58
N ASN A 765 14.17 -2.46 -27.42
CA ASN A 765 14.39 -1.38 -28.38
C ASN A 765 15.69 -0.62 -28.16
N THR A 766 16.23 -0.55 -26.93
CA THR A 766 17.54 0.08 -26.70
C THR A 766 18.68 -0.59 -27.47
N PRO A 767 18.91 -1.91 -27.38
CA PRO A 767 19.94 -2.55 -28.20
C PRO A 767 19.64 -2.44 -29.70
N GLN A 768 18.37 -2.42 -30.11
CA GLN A 768 17.99 -2.20 -31.51
C GLN A 768 18.42 -0.81 -32.00
N ILE A 769 18.08 0.25 -31.25
CA ILE A 769 18.46 1.64 -31.57
C ILE A 769 19.98 1.75 -31.65
N LEU A 770 20.72 1.19 -30.69
CA LEU A 770 22.19 1.21 -30.71
C LEU A 770 22.75 0.52 -31.97
N LYS A 771 22.25 -0.68 -32.30
CA LYS A 771 22.69 -1.43 -33.49
C LYS A 771 22.38 -0.68 -34.78
N LEU A 772 21.18 -0.13 -34.93
CA LEU A 772 20.80 0.69 -36.09
C LEU A 772 21.61 2.00 -36.19
N SER A 773 22.20 2.44 -35.08
CA SER A 773 23.12 3.58 -35.03
C SER A 773 24.58 3.21 -35.31
N GLY A 774 24.87 1.93 -35.63
CA GLY A 774 26.22 1.42 -35.88
C GLY A 774 27.00 1.04 -34.62
N ILE A 775 26.32 0.85 -33.48
CA ILE A 775 26.94 0.45 -32.21
C ILE A 775 26.44 -0.96 -31.84
N GLY A 776 27.30 -1.96 -31.93
CA GLY A 776 26.94 -3.34 -31.63
C GLY A 776 27.94 -4.36 -32.19
N PRO A 777 27.58 -5.65 -32.21
CA PRO A 777 28.46 -6.70 -32.73
C PRO A 777 28.76 -6.46 -34.21
N LYS A 778 30.05 -6.26 -34.54
CA LYS A 778 30.49 -5.97 -35.91
C LYS A 778 29.89 -6.90 -36.97
N ASP A 779 29.96 -8.21 -36.76
CA ASP A 779 29.48 -9.20 -37.73
C ASP A 779 27.97 -9.07 -38.02
N GLU A 780 27.18 -8.72 -37.00
CA GLU A 780 25.74 -8.50 -37.17
C GLU A 780 25.45 -7.22 -37.95
N LEU A 781 26.18 -6.13 -37.65
CA LEU A 781 26.02 -4.85 -38.35
C LEU A 781 26.41 -4.96 -39.82
N GLU A 782 27.52 -5.63 -40.12
CA GLU A 782 27.99 -5.86 -41.50
C GLU A 782 27.00 -6.72 -42.30
N ASN A 783 26.32 -7.69 -41.66
CA ASN A 783 25.28 -8.51 -42.32
C ASN A 783 24.06 -7.71 -42.79
N PHE A 784 23.81 -6.54 -42.21
CA PHE A 784 22.70 -5.65 -42.57
C PHE A 784 23.15 -4.36 -43.27
N ASP A 785 24.41 -4.32 -43.75
CA ASP A 785 25.01 -3.15 -44.40
C ASP A 785 24.98 -1.87 -43.52
N ILE A 786 25.02 -2.04 -42.20
CA ILE A 786 25.06 -0.93 -41.24
C ILE A 786 26.52 -0.55 -40.99
N PRO A 787 26.92 0.72 -41.21
CA PRO A 787 28.29 1.16 -40.93
C PRO A 787 28.65 0.98 -39.44
N VAL A 788 29.76 0.30 -39.17
CA VAL A 788 30.24 0.08 -37.81
C VAL A 788 30.88 1.37 -37.28
N VAL A 789 30.21 1.98 -36.31
CA VAL A 789 30.71 3.14 -35.56
C VAL A 789 31.54 2.67 -34.38
N VAL A 790 31.00 1.74 -33.58
CA VAL A 790 31.70 1.08 -32.47
C VAL A 790 31.35 -0.40 -32.46
N ASP A 791 32.38 -1.25 -32.49
CA ASP A 791 32.22 -2.69 -32.27
C ASP A 791 32.06 -2.95 -30.76
N LEU A 792 30.81 -3.17 -30.33
CA LEU A 792 30.45 -3.52 -28.96
C LEU A 792 29.70 -4.86 -28.97
N PRO A 793 30.41 -6.00 -28.86
CA PRO A 793 29.80 -7.33 -28.97
C PRO A 793 28.79 -7.63 -27.87
N GLY A 794 28.79 -6.89 -26.76
CA GLY A 794 27.82 -7.01 -25.68
C GLY A 794 26.40 -6.54 -26.02
N VAL A 795 26.22 -5.65 -27.01
CA VAL A 795 24.91 -5.02 -27.29
C VAL A 795 23.90 -6.06 -27.76
N GLY A 796 22.80 -6.19 -27.03
CA GLY A 796 21.75 -7.16 -27.29
C GLY A 796 22.08 -8.58 -26.85
N THR A 797 23.18 -8.80 -26.13
CA THR A 797 23.47 -10.10 -25.47
C THR A 797 23.04 -10.06 -24.01
N ASN A 798 23.26 -11.12 -23.23
CA ASN A 798 22.96 -11.14 -21.80
C ASN A 798 21.48 -10.82 -21.49
N MET A 799 20.54 -11.12 -22.40
CA MET A 799 19.12 -10.94 -22.10
C MET A 799 18.73 -11.91 -20.98
N GLN A 800 18.12 -11.36 -19.93
CA GLN A 800 17.64 -12.10 -18.78
C GLN A 800 16.16 -11.80 -18.56
N ASP A 801 15.46 -12.77 -18.00
CA ASP A 801 14.09 -12.65 -17.53
C ASP A 801 13.88 -13.62 -16.36
N ARG A 802 12.67 -13.62 -15.80
CA ARG A 802 12.25 -14.51 -14.72
C ARG A 802 11.34 -15.60 -15.25
N TYR A 803 11.30 -16.70 -14.50
CA TYR A 803 10.41 -17.81 -14.76
C TYR A 803 9.22 -17.74 -13.83
N GLU A 804 8.03 -17.68 -14.41
CA GLU A 804 6.76 -17.71 -13.70
C GLU A 804 5.93 -18.91 -14.14
N VAL A 805 5.33 -19.61 -13.17
CA VAL A 805 4.44 -20.75 -13.40
C VAL A 805 3.27 -20.70 -12.41
N GLY A 806 2.06 -20.97 -12.89
CA GLY A 806 0.84 -20.93 -12.09
C GLY A 806 0.31 -22.31 -11.72
N ILE A 807 -0.18 -22.47 -10.48
CA ILE A 807 -1.06 -23.55 -10.04
C ILE A 807 -2.47 -23.00 -9.91
N VAL A 808 -3.39 -23.46 -10.75
CA VAL A 808 -4.74 -22.95 -10.87
C VAL A 808 -5.74 -23.91 -10.24
N GLY A 809 -6.58 -23.37 -9.37
CA GLY A 809 -7.68 -24.08 -8.72
C GLY A 809 -9.03 -23.42 -9.04
N LYS A 810 -10.08 -24.23 -9.12
CA LYS A 810 -11.46 -23.79 -9.36
C LYS A 810 -12.35 -24.03 -8.15
N ALA A 811 -13.08 -22.99 -7.73
CA ALA A 811 -14.10 -23.07 -6.69
C ALA A 811 -15.49 -23.39 -7.27
N PRO A 812 -16.47 -23.81 -6.44
CA PRO A 812 -17.84 -24.09 -6.88
C PRO A 812 -18.64 -22.83 -7.27
N SER A 813 -18.22 -21.65 -6.84
CA SER A 813 -18.89 -20.38 -7.08
C SER A 813 -17.89 -19.23 -7.27
N PRO A 814 -18.29 -18.13 -7.92
CA PRO A 814 -17.45 -16.95 -8.06
C PRO A 814 -16.96 -16.35 -6.73
N PHE A 815 -15.85 -15.60 -6.79
CA PHE A 815 -15.44 -14.69 -5.72
C PHE A 815 -16.51 -13.61 -5.54
N ALA A 816 -16.99 -13.42 -4.31
CA ALA A 816 -18.00 -12.43 -3.96
C ALA A 816 -17.53 -11.00 -4.28
N LEU A 817 -16.22 -10.75 -4.17
CA LEU A 817 -15.62 -9.45 -4.49
C LEU A 817 -15.69 -9.11 -5.98
N LEU A 818 -15.71 -10.12 -6.85
CA LEU A 818 -15.65 -9.97 -8.29
C LEU A 818 -16.96 -10.33 -9.01
N GLU A 819 -17.92 -10.96 -8.33
CA GLU A 819 -19.15 -11.53 -8.90
C GLU A 819 -19.90 -10.59 -9.87
N LYS A 820 -19.84 -9.28 -9.62
CA LYS A 820 -20.54 -8.25 -10.40
C LYS A 820 -19.66 -7.53 -11.42
N CYS A 821 -18.37 -7.83 -11.49
CA CYS A 821 -17.43 -7.12 -12.32
C CYS A 821 -17.51 -7.61 -13.77
N THR A 822 -17.66 -6.68 -14.71
CA THR A 822 -17.72 -7.00 -16.16
C THR A 822 -16.47 -6.51 -16.90
N PHE A 823 -15.52 -5.89 -16.19
CA PHE A 823 -14.25 -5.40 -16.73
C PHE A 823 -14.42 -4.46 -17.92
N LEU A 824 -15.28 -3.45 -17.74
CA LEU A 824 -15.69 -2.46 -18.75
C LEU A 824 -16.43 -3.03 -19.97
N LYS A 825 -16.90 -4.28 -19.92
CA LYS A 825 -17.75 -4.86 -20.96
C LYS A 825 -19.23 -4.57 -20.69
N GLY A 826 -19.72 -3.48 -21.29
CA GLY A 826 -21.10 -3.01 -21.08
C GLY A 826 -21.25 -2.31 -19.73
N ASP A 827 -22.37 -2.53 -19.05
CA ASP A 827 -22.58 -2.00 -17.70
C ASP A 827 -21.63 -2.71 -16.71
N ASP A 828 -20.83 -1.94 -15.97
CA ASP A 828 -19.85 -2.46 -15.02
C ASP A 828 -20.09 -1.92 -13.60
N PRO A 829 -20.88 -2.64 -12.77
CA PRO A 829 -21.14 -2.27 -11.39
C PRO A 829 -19.88 -2.09 -10.53
N CYS A 830 -18.80 -2.83 -10.80
CA CYS A 830 -17.56 -2.68 -10.06
C CYS A 830 -16.83 -1.38 -10.42
N TYR A 831 -16.89 -0.98 -11.70
CA TYR A 831 -16.38 0.32 -12.13
C TYR A 831 -17.20 1.47 -11.52
N ASP A 832 -18.52 1.37 -11.54
CA ASP A 832 -19.41 2.35 -10.92
C ASP A 832 -19.18 2.47 -9.41
N GLN A 833 -18.99 1.33 -8.73
CA GLN A 833 -18.62 1.30 -7.32
C GLN A 833 -17.27 1.99 -7.10
N TRP A 834 -16.25 1.66 -7.89
CA TRP A 834 -14.93 2.27 -7.76
C TRP A 834 -14.96 3.78 -7.99
N LEU A 835 -15.73 4.27 -8.95
CA LEU A 835 -15.87 5.71 -9.21
C LEU A 835 -16.57 6.45 -8.07
N ASN A 836 -17.69 5.91 -7.58
CA ASN A 836 -18.64 6.66 -6.76
C ASN A 836 -18.55 6.37 -5.26
N ALA A 837 -17.99 5.22 -4.85
CA ALA A 837 -17.88 4.85 -3.45
C ALA A 837 -16.77 5.64 -2.73
N PRO A 838 -16.92 5.88 -1.42
CA PRO A 838 -15.83 6.45 -0.63
C PRO A 838 -14.60 5.52 -0.63
N PRO A 839 -13.38 6.03 -0.40
CA PRO A 839 -12.12 5.30 -0.59
C PRO A 839 -12.06 3.89 0.02
N PHE A 840 -12.72 3.62 1.15
CA PHE A 840 -12.70 2.30 1.81
C PHE A 840 -13.77 1.30 1.32
N LEU A 841 -14.61 1.69 0.36
CA LEU A 841 -15.73 0.88 -0.15
C LEU A 841 -15.72 0.74 -1.69
N LYS A 842 -14.57 1.01 -2.32
CA LYS A 842 -14.42 0.97 -3.80
C LYS A 842 -14.37 -0.44 -4.41
N GLY A 843 -14.44 -1.50 -3.58
CA GLY A 843 -14.55 -2.88 -4.05
C GLY A 843 -13.28 -3.42 -4.71
N GLY A 844 -13.39 -4.49 -5.50
CA GLY A 844 -12.23 -5.22 -6.06
C GLY A 844 -11.36 -4.42 -7.02
N TYR A 845 -11.88 -3.32 -7.58
CA TYR A 845 -11.16 -2.49 -8.55
C TYR A 845 -10.11 -1.56 -7.94
N GLN A 846 -10.04 -1.43 -6.60
CA GLN A 846 -9.04 -0.61 -5.91
C GLN A 846 -7.70 -1.32 -5.65
N THR A 847 -7.50 -2.53 -6.18
CA THR A 847 -6.28 -3.35 -6.03
C THR A 847 -5.93 -4.05 -7.36
N ASN A 848 -4.70 -4.55 -7.49
CA ASN A 848 -4.28 -5.41 -8.61
C ASN A 848 -4.70 -6.89 -8.46
N GLY A 849 -5.31 -7.26 -7.32
CA GLY A 849 -5.77 -8.64 -7.05
C GLY A 849 -4.75 -9.52 -6.32
N ILE A 850 -3.53 -9.04 -6.06
CA ILE A 850 -2.53 -9.76 -5.26
C ILE A 850 -2.68 -9.37 -3.80
N ALA A 851 -3.21 -10.30 -3.00
CA ALA A 851 -3.51 -10.06 -1.60
C ALA A 851 -2.29 -10.21 -0.67
N LEU A 852 -1.33 -11.05 -1.04
CA LEU A 852 -0.15 -11.39 -0.23
C LEU A 852 1.05 -11.75 -1.11
N ALA A 853 2.23 -11.61 -0.54
CA ALA A 853 3.48 -12.13 -1.07
C ALA A 853 4.17 -13.02 -0.04
N TYR A 854 4.62 -14.20 -0.47
CA TYR A 854 5.50 -15.06 0.30
C TYR A 854 6.88 -15.09 -0.35
N MET A 855 7.86 -14.51 0.35
CA MET A 855 9.27 -14.55 -0.04
C MET A 855 9.89 -15.83 0.51
N LYS A 856 10.45 -16.66 -0.36
CA LYS A 856 10.92 -18.01 -0.03
C LYS A 856 12.34 -18.29 -0.55
N HIS A 857 13.14 -18.99 0.24
CA HIS A 857 14.34 -19.67 -0.23
C HIS A 857 13.99 -21.05 -0.76
N SER A 858 14.43 -21.35 -1.98
CA SER A 858 14.48 -22.71 -2.50
C SER A 858 15.64 -23.49 -1.88
N SER A 859 15.62 -24.82 -2.03
CA SER A 859 16.73 -25.69 -1.62
C SER A 859 18.04 -25.40 -2.37
N VAL A 860 17.95 -24.69 -3.49
CA VAL A 860 19.06 -24.34 -4.39
C VAL A 860 19.33 -22.84 -4.42
N ALA A 861 18.87 -22.06 -3.43
CA ALA A 861 19.19 -20.65 -3.32
C ALA A 861 20.73 -20.45 -3.26
N ALA A 862 21.26 -19.61 -4.15
CA ALA A 862 22.71 -19.45 -4.32
C ALA A 862 23.34 -18.44 -3.32
N ASN A 863 22.51 -17.64 -2.67
CA ASN A 863 22.92 -16.59 -1.73
C ASN A 863 21.84 -16.44 -0.65
N PRO A 864 22.07 -15.58 0.38
CA PRO A 864 21.12 -15.37 1.46
C PRO A 864 19.85 -14.62 1.06
N ALA A 865 19.65 -14.27 -0.21
CA ALA A 865 18.45 -13.59 -0.65
C ALA A 865 17.40 -14.61 -1.12
N HIS A 866 16.12 -14.27 -0.92
CA HIS A 866 15.01 -15.08 -1.38
C HIS A 866 15.05 -15.20 -2.90
N ASP A 867 15.00 -16.42 -3.40
CA ASP A 867 15.10 -16.70 -4.82
C ASP A 867 13.77 -17.11 -5.45
N LEU A 868 12.71 -17.18 -4.63
CA LEU A 868 11.31 -17.37 -5.01
C LEU A 868 10.40 -16.28 -4.40
N TYR A 869 9.45 -15.83 -5.22
CA TYR A 869 8.28 -15.05 -4.81
C TYR A 869 7.03 -15.87 -5.12
N LEU A 870 6.17 -16.05 -4.13
CA LEU A 870 4.92 -16.78 -4.25
C LEU A 870 3.75 -15.83 -3.97
N GLY A 871 2.84 -15.66 -4.93
CA GLY A 871 1.69 -14.76 -4.84
C GLY A 871 0.41 -15.45 -5.30
N GLY A 872 -0.75 -14.83 -5.09
CA GLY A 872 -2.02 -15.39 -5.54
C GLY A 872 -2.94 -14.36 -6.17
N VAL A 873 -3.68 -14.76 -7.21
CA VAL A 873 -4.58 -13.90 -7.98
C VAL A 873 -5.93 -14.59 -8.25
N PRO A 874 -7.07 -13.88 -8.18
CA PRO A 874 -8.40 -14.42 -8.48
C PRO A 874 -8.70 -14.39 -9.99
N ALA A 875 -7.84 -15.04 -10.78
CA ALA A 875 -7.98 -15.14 -12.23
C ALA A 875 -7.32 -16.43 -12.74
N TYR A 876 -7.73 -16.93 -13.91
CA TYR A 876 -7.02 -18.01 -14.61
C TYR A 876 -5.79 -17.46 -15.33
N PHE A 877 -4.67 -17.35 -14.63
CA PHE A 877 -3.46 -16.80 -15.22
C PHE A 877 -2.39 -17.87 -15.46
N LYS A 878 -2.07 -18.10 -16.73
CA LYS A 878 -1.05 -19.08 -17.15
C LYS A 878 0.08 -18.48 -18.00
N GLY A 879 0.18 -17.16 -18.03
CA GLY A 879 1.11 -16.39 -18.86
C GLY A 879 0.41 -15.63 -19.98
N TYR A 880 1.21 -15.00 -20.84
CA TYR A 880 0.75 -14.07 -21.86
C TYR A 880 0.54 -14.74 -23.21
N PHE A 881 -0.58 -14.44 -23.84
CA PHE A 881 -0.97 -14.76 -25.21
C PHE A 881 -2.03 -13.74 -25.66
N PRO A 882 -2.29 -13.55 -26.96
CA PRO A 882 -3.38 -12.66 -27.40
C PRO A 882 -4.71 -13.02 -26.72
N ASP A 883 -5.44 -12.01 -26.25
CA ASP A 883 -6.71 -12.14 -25.50
C ASP A 883 -6.61 -12.85 -24.13
N TYR A 884 -5.41 -12.98 -23.55
CA TYR A 884 -5.26 -13.64 -22.25
C TYR A 884 -6.05 -12.96 -21.11
N ALA A 885 -6.28 -11.64 -21.15
CA ALA A 885 -7.04 -10.96 -20.10
C ALA A 885 -8.50 -11.44 -20.09
N ASP A 886 -9.09 -11.61 -21.28
CA ASP A 886 -10.43 -12.16 -21.45
C ASP A 886 -10.51 -13.62 -21.03
N PHE A 887 -9.48 -14.40 -21.36
CA PHE A 887 -9.38 -15.78 -20.89
C PHE A 887 -9.28 -15.85 -19.36
N ALA A 888 -8.46 -14.98 -18.75
CA ALA A 888 -8.16 -15.00 -17.33
C ALA A 888 -9.36 -14.63 -16.45
N THR A 889 -10.25 -13.78 -16.95
CA THR A 889 -11.43 -13.29 -16.21
C THR A 889 -12.75 -13.92 -16.67
N ALA A 890 -12.72 -14.85 -17.63
CA ALA A 890 -13.93 -15.52 -18.13
C ALA A 890 -14.69 -16.33 -17.07
N ASP A 891 -13.97 -16.86 -16.07
CA ASP A 891 -14.54 -17.60 -14.95
C ASP A 891 -14.01 -17.05 -13.62
N LEU A 892 -14.89 -16.32 -12.93
CA LEU A 892 -14.58 -15.64 -11.67
C LEU A 892 -14.59 -16.56 -10.45
N SER A 893 -14.63 -17.88 -10.65
CA SER A 893 -14.45 -18.90 -9.59
C SER A 893 -13.01 -19.42 -9.48
N ILE A 894 -12.07 -18.84 -10.23
CA ILE A 894 -10.72 -19.37 -10.41
C ILE A 894 -9.69 -18.60 -9.60
N TRP A 895 -8.81 -19.33 -8.93
CA TRP A 895 -7.62 -18.80 -8.26
C TRP A 895 -6.35 -19.37 -8.87
N THR A 896 -5.32 -18.54 -9.03
CA THR A 896 -3.98 -18.98 -9.41
C THR A 896 -2.99 -18.64 -8.30
N TRP A 897 -2.27 -19.66 -7.79
CA TRP A 897 -1.02 -19.47 -7.06
C TRP A 897 0.13 -19.33 -8.06
N LEU A 898 0.81 -18.19 -8.04
CA LEU A 898 1.93 -17.86 -8.93
C LEU A 898 3.25 -18.12 -8.23
N THR A 899 4.13 -18.85 -8.90
CA THR A 899 5.54 -19.00 -8.54
C THR A 899 6.38 -18.14 -9.46
N LEU A 900 7.22 -17.26 -8.90
CA LEU A 900 8.17 -16.45 -9.64
C LEU A 900 9.60 -16.75 -9.15
N LYS A 901 10.47 -17.16 -10.07
CA LYS A 901 11.90 -17.33 -9.83
C LYS A 901 12.60 -15.97 -9.87
N ALA A 902 12.80 -15.35 -8.71
CA ALA A 902 13.54 -14.11 -8.59
C ALA A 902 14.99 -14.34 -9.03
N GLN A 903 15.69 -15.23 -8.35
CA GLN A 903 17.07 -15.65 -8.62
C GLN A 903 17.41 -16.34 -9.96
N SER A 904 16.91 -15.98 -11.14
CA SER A 904 17.22 -16.74 -12.37
C SER A 904 18.71 -16.65 -12.73
N ARG A 905 19.26 -17.78 -13.20
CA ARG A 905 20.69 -17.93 -13.54
C ARG A 905 20.95 -17.72 -15.02
N ASN A 906 19.92 -17.85 -15.83
CA ASN A 906 20.03 -17.79 -17.28
C ASN A 906 20.41 -16.40 -17.78
N ASN A 907 21.48 -16.34 -18.55
CA ASN A 907 22.00 -15.13 -19.18
C ASN A 907 22.33 -15.31 -20.67
N ALA A 908 21.82 -16.38 -21.29
CA ALA A 908 22.14 -16.73 -22.67
C ALA A 908 21.18 -16.11 -23.70
N GLY A 909 20.25 -15.25 -23.28
CA GLY A 909 19.30 -14.64 -24.20
C GLY A 909 19.94 -13.54 -25.06
N THR A 910 19.29 -13.25 -26.18
CA THR A 910 19.74 -12.28 -27.20
C THR A 910 18.60 -11.48 -27.81
N VAL A 911 18.93 -10.26 -28.25
CA VAL A 911 18.11 -9.41 -29.14
C VAL A 911 18.95 -9.10 -30.37
N THR A 912 18.56 -9.62 -31.53
CA THR A 912 19.26 -9.40 -32.80
C THR A 912 18.37 -8.68 -33.80
N LEU A 913 18.96 -7.89 -34.68
CA LEU A 913 18.24 -7.25 -35.77
C LEU A 913 17.64 -8.31 -36.70
N LYS A 914 16.41 -8.04 -37.14
CA LYS A 914 15.75 -8.78 -38.22
C LYS A 914 16.03 -8.16 -39.59
N SER A 915 16.20 -6.83 -39.62
CA SER A 915 16.52 -6.03 -40.80
C SER A 915 17.16 -4.70 -40.36
N ALA A 916 17.61 -3.90 -41.34
CA ALA A 916 18.03 -2.51 -41.12
C ALA A 916 16.85 -1.51 -41.08
N ASN A 917 15.61 -1.95 -41.24
CA ASN A 917 14.44 -1.09 -41.15
C ASN A 917 14.12 -0.81 -39.68
N PRO A 918 14.15 0.44 -39.20
CA PRO A 918 13.87 0.76 -37.80
C PRO A 918 12.43 0.46 -37.37
N ARG A 919 11.53 0.25 -38.33
CA ARG A 919 10.12 -0.08 -38.05
C ARG A 919 9.90 -1.57 -37.79
N ASP A 920 10.83 -2.44 -38.16
CA ASP A 920 10.70 -3.88 -37.96
C ASP A 920 11.04 -4.27 -36.52
N THR A 921 10.39 -5.31 -35.98
CA THR A 921 10.75 -5.85 -34.66
C THR A 921 12.06 -6.64 -34.70
N PRO A 922 12.89 -6.61 -33.65
CA PRO A 922 14.05 -7.47 -33.54
C PRO A 922 13.63 -8.93 -33.24
N ASN A 923 14.53 -9.88 -33.53
CA ASN A 923 14.38 -11.25 -33.05
C ASN A 923 14.77 -11.28 -31.56
N ILE A 924 13.93 -11.88 -30.72
CA ILE A 924 14.12 -11.94 -29.26
C ILE A 924 14.09 -13.41 -28.83
N LEU A 925 15.21 -13.86 -28.26
CA LEU A 925 15.39 -15.21 -27.75
C LEU A 925 15.83 -15.13 -26.29
N PHE A 926 15.07 -15.72 -25.37
CA PHE A 926 15.47 -15.81 -23.96
C PHE A 926 16.40 -16.98 -23.68
N ASN A 927 16.29 -18.05 -24.46
CA ASN A 927 17.03 -19.30 -24.27
C ASN A 927 16.92 -19.84 -22.83
N SER A 928 15.68 -19.91 -22.34
CA SER A 928 15.27 -20.29 -21.00
C SER A 928 15.90 -21.60 -20.54
N PHE A 929 16.31 -21.65 -19.27
CA PHE A 929 16.95 -22.80 -18.62
C PHE A 929 18.22 -23.32 -19.31
N SER A 930 18.85 -22.54 -20.19
CA SER A 930 20.10 -22.97 -20.84
C SER A 930 21.32 -22.88 -19.92
N VAL A 931 21.34 -21.89 -19.01
CA VAL A 931 22.39 -21.73 -17.99
C VAL A 931 21.76 -21.84 -16.61
N GLY A 932 22.25 -22.80 -15.80
CA GLY A 932 21.72 -23.08 -14.45
C GLY A 932 20.28 -23.61 -14.43
N GLY A 933 19.86 -24.24 -15.53
CA GLY A 933 18.47 -24.64 -15.75
C GLY A 933 17.96 -25.71 -14.79
N ASP A 934 18.81 -26.65 -14.37
CA ASP A 934 18.40 -27.71 -13.45
C ASP A 934 18.11 -27.14 -12.05
N GLU A 935 18.93 -26.21 -11.57
CA GLU A 935 18.68 -25.50 -10.32
C GLU A 935 17.47 -24.56 -10.43
N ASP A 936 17.33 -23.83 -11.53
CA ASP A 936 16.17 -22.95 -11.71
C ASP A 936 14.86 -23.74 -11.79
N LEU A 937 14.85 -24.92 -12.45
CA LEU A 937 13.70 -25.83 -12.45
C LEU A 937 13.42 -26.43 -11.09
N GLN A 938 14.45 -26.78 -10.30
CA GLN A 938 14.28 -27.25 -8.93
C GLN A 938 13.55 -26.20 -8.08
N ALA A 939 13.98 -24.94 -8.15
CA ALA A 939 13.36 -23.85 -7.41
C ALA A 939 11.91 -23.61 -7.86
N VAL A 940 11.66 -23.58 -9.17
CA VAL A 940 10.28 -23.41 -9.71
C VAL A 940 9.38 -24.57 -9.28
N TYR A 941 9.88 -25.81 -9.29
CA TYR A 941 9.16 -26.97 -8.77
C TYR A 941 8.75 -26.79 -7.30
N GLU A 942 9.64 -26.33 -6.43
CA GLU A 942 9.33 -26.13 -5.00
C GLU A 942 8.25 -25.05 -4.78
N GLY A 943 8.21 -24.01 -5.63
CA GLY A 943 7.12 -23.04 -5.60
C GLY A 943 5.79 -23.61 -6.10
N MET A 944 5.83 -24.44 -7.16
CA MET A 944 4.66 -25.17 -7.64
C MET A 944 4.12 -26.14 -6.58
N GLU A 945 5.00 -26.84 -5.89
CA GLU A 945 4.65 -27.72 -4.77
C GLU A 945 3.95 -26.95 -3.66
N PHE A 946 4.44 -25.76 -3.29
CA PHE A 946 3.76 -24.88 -2.34
C PHE A 946 2.33 -24.53 -2.79
N GLY A 947 2.12 -24.16 -4.06
CA GLY A 947 0.80 -23.82 -4.58
C GLY A 947 -0.19 -25.00 -4.52
N ILE A 948 0.30 -26.22 -4.76
CA ILE A 948 -0.49 -27.46 -4.60
C ILE A 948 -0.84 -27.68 -3.13
N GLN A 949 0.15 -27.64 -2.24
CA GLN A 949 -0.04 -27.80 -0.79
C GLN A 949 -0.97 -26.73 -0.20
N ALA A 950 -0.94 -25.51 -0.73
CA ALA A 950 -1.85 -24.44 -0.30
C ALA A 950 -3.31 -24.75 -0.63
N PHE A 951 -3.61 -25.44 -1.74
CA PHE A 951 -4.97 -25.92 -1.98
C PHE A 951 -5.34 -27.11 -1.07
N GLU A 952 -4.39 -27.99 -0.76
CA GLU A 952 -4.60 -29.15 0.12
C GLU A 952 -4.82 -28.75 1.59
N ASN A 953 -4.11 -27.73 2.06
CA ASN A 953 -4.19 -27.18 3.43
C ASN A 953 -5.33 -26.17 3.62
N LEU A 954 -6.19 -25.98 2.61
CA LEU A 954 -7.28 -25.03 2.65
C LEU A 954 -8.30 -25.38 3.76
N VAL A 955 -8.62 -24.39 4.60
CA VAL A 955 -9.80 -24.44 5.46
C VAL A 955 -10.98 -23.87 4.67
N PRO A 956 -11.98 -24.68 4.27
CA PRO A 956 -13.01 -24.25 3.32
C PRO A 956 -14.08 -23.39 4.01
N LEU A 957 -13.85 -22.08 4.16
CA LEU A 957 -14.85 -21.16 4.73
C LEU A 957 -16.03 -20.93 3.78
N ASP A 958 -15.80 -21.03 2.46
CA ASP A 958 -16.82 -20.89 1.42
C ASP A 958 -16.45 -21.72 0.17
N GLY A 959 -16.42 -23.05 0.35
CA GLY A 959 -16.09 -24.01 -0.72
C GLY A 959 -14.62 -24.44 -0.74
N SER A 960 -14.33 -25.42 -1.60
CA SER A 960 -13.00 -25.98 -1.83
C SER A 960 -12.46 -25.56 -3.20
N PHE A 961 -11.17 -25.77 -3.45
CA PHE A 961 -10.58 -25.55 -4.78
C PHE A 961 -10.13 -26.89 -5.38
N GLU A 962 -10.59 -27.18 -6.60
CA GLU A 962 -10.10 -28.30 -7.40
C GLU A 962 -8.96 -27.82 -8.30
N ARG A 963 -7.78 -28.43 -8.21
CA ARG A 963 -6.66 -28.14 -9.12
C ARG A 963 -7.03 -28.50 -10.56
N ILE A 964 -6.95 -27.53 -11.47
CA ILE A 964 -7.25 -27.67 -12.91
C ILE A 964 -6.04 -27.41 -13.81
N TRP A 965 -4.99 -26.74 -13.32
CA TRP A 965 -3.76 -26.47 -14.07
C TRP A 965 -2.56 -26.43 -13.11
N PRO A 966 -1.48 -27.21 -13.33
CA PRO A 966 -1.41 -28.37 -14.21
C PRO A 966 -2.56 -29.36 -13.97
N PRO A 967 -2.98 -30.14 -14.98
CA PRO A 967 -3.95 -31.21 -14.79
C PRO A 967 -3.52 -32.19 -13.69
N GLN A 968 -4.47 -32.79 -12.98
CA GLN A 968 -4.17 -33.58 -11.77
C GLN A 968 -3.24 -34.78 -11.99
N ASN A 969 -3.17 -35.31 -13.20
CA ASN A 969 -2.26 -36.40 -13.57
C ASN A 969 -0.79 -35.97 -13.65
N ILE A 970 -0.51 -34.67 -13.76
CA ILE A 970 0.83 -34.08 -13.62
C ILE A 970 1.07 -33.92 -12.12
N SER A 971 1.85 -34.83 -11.52
CA SER A 971 1.93 -34.93 -10.06
C SER A 971 3.31 -35.31 -9.52
N SER A 972 4.13 -36.03 -10.28
CA SER A 972 5.51 -36.29 -9.84
C SER A 972 6.37 -35.04 -10.02
N GLU A 973 7.50 -35.00 -9.30
CA GLU A 973 8.49 -33.93 -9.44
C GLU A 973 8.98 -33.80 -10.88
N ASP A 974 9.29 -34.92 -11.55
CA ASP A 974 9.71 -34.93 -12.96
C ASP A 974 8.62 -34.39 -13.89
N ASP A 975 7.35 -34.75 -13.66
CA ASP A 975 6.23 -34.23 -14.44
C ASP A 975 6.08 -32.71 -14.25
N LEU A 976 6.20 -32.22 -13.02
CA LEU A 976 6.06 -30.80 -12.70
C LEU A 976 7.23 -29.97 -13.23
N LYS A 977 8.46 -30.51 -13.20
CA LYS A 977 9.64 -29.89 -13.84
C LYS A 977 9.49 -29.83 -15.35
N GLN A 978 9.04 -30.90 -15.99
CA GLN A 978 8.78 -30.88 -17.43
C GLN A 978 7.67 -29.89 -17.78
N PHE A 979 6.61 -29.83 -16.96
CA PHE A 979 5.55 -28.85 -17.11
C PHE A 979 6.08 -27.41 -16.97
N ALA A 980 6.93 -27.14 -15.98
CA ALA A 980 7.56 -25.84 -15.81
C ALA A 980 8.41 -25.47 -17.03
N ARG A 981 9.16 -26.42 -17.59
CA ARG A 981 9.92 -26.21 -18.83
C ARG A 981 9.00 -25.87 -20.01
N ASP A 982 7.85 -26.54 -20.11
CA ASP A 982 6.91 -26.31 -21.21
C ASP A 982 6.12 -24.99 -21.06
N GLU A 983 5.78 -24.59 -19.83
CA GLU A 983 4.77 -23.55 -19.58
C GLU A 983 5.30 -22.26 -18.95
N ALA A 984 6.55 -22.22 -18.46
CA ALA A 984 7.10 -21.03 -17.83
C ALA A 984 7.10 -19.81 -18.76
N TRP A 985 6.81 -18.65 -18.19
CA TRP A 985 6.78 -17.36 -18.87
C TRP A 985 7.50 -16.29 -18.04
N GLY A 986 7.75 -15.12 -18.63
CA GLY A 986 8.37 -13.98 -17.96
C GLY A 986 7.76 -12.66 -18.41
N HIS A 987 8.00 -11.59 -17.62
CA HIS A 987 7.62 -10.21 -17.97
C HIS A 987 8.65 -9.16 -17.53
N HIS A 988 9.86 -9.60 -17.22
CA HIS A 988 10.92 -8.79 -16.60
C HIS A 988 12.22 -8.74 -17.44
N ALA A 989 12.10 -8.82 -18.77
CA ALA A 989 13.20 -8.65 -19.72
C ALA A 989 14.14 -7.48 -19.38
N SER A 990 15.44 -7.78 -19.30
CA SER A 990 16.48 -6.90 -18.79
C SER A 990 17.86 -7.23 -19.41
N CYS A 991 18.86 -6.44 -19.03
CA CYS A 991 20.28 -6.78 -19.11
C CYS A 991 20.95 -6.77 -20.51
N THR A 992 20.27 -6.28 -21.54
CA THR A 992 20.77 -6.29 -22.92
C THR A 992 21.86 -5.27 -23.27
N CYS A 993 22.14 -4.32 -22.39
CA CYS A 993 23.20 -3.33 -22.54
C CYS A 993 23.92 -3.16 -21.19
N PRO A 994 24.59 -4.21 -20.68
CA PRO A 994 24.99 -4.26 -19.27
C PRO A 994 26.10 -3.26 -18.93
N ILE A 995 25.99 -2.65 -17.75
CA ILE A 995 27.10 -2.04 -17.02
C ILE A 995 28.05 -3.16 -16.61
N GLY A 996 29.34 -2.99 -16.88
CA GLY A 996 30.36 -3.96 -16.49
C GLY A 996 31.68 -3.31 -16.10
N ALA A 997 32.58 -4.14 -15.57
CA ALA A 997 33.93 -3.73 -15.20
C ALA A 997 34.72 -3.18 -16.40
N ASP A 998 35.70 -2.32 -16.15
CA ASP A 998 36.43 -1.62 -17.23
C ASP A 998 37.23 -2.54 -18.17
N ASN A 999 37.55 -3.74 -17.71
CA ASN A 999 38.24 -4.77 -18.48
C ASN A 999 37.31 -5.84 -19.06
N ASP A 1000 35.99 -5.70 -18.90
CA ASP A 1000 35.01 -6.63 -19.45
C ASP A 1000 34.72 -6.29 -20.93
N PRO A 1001 35.11 -7.16 -21.89
CA PRO A 1001 34.85 -6.91 -23.30
C PRO A 1001 33.36 -7.00 -23.68
N MET A 1002 32.52 -7.57 -22.81
CA MET A 1002 31.07 -7.67 -23.02
C MET A 1002 30.30 -6.53 -22.36
N ALA A 1003 30.97 -5.67 -21.57
CA ALA A 1003 30.35 -4.48 -21.02
C ALA A 1003 29.98 -3.50 -22.13
N VAL A 1004 28.72 -3.07 -22.14
CA VAL A 1004 28.23 -2.04 -23.08
C VAL A 1004 28.38 -0.67 -22.45
N LEU A 1005 28.15 -0.59 -21.14
CA LEU A 1005 28.14 0.64 -20.38
C LEU A 1005 29.28 0.67 -19.36
N ASP A 1006 29.75 1.87 -19.05
CA ASP A 1006 30.54 2.12 -17.84
C ASP A 1006 29.65 2.29 -16.60
N LYS A 1007 30.28 2.42 -15.43
CA LYS A 1007 29.59 2.62 -14.14
C LYS A 1007 28.73 3.89 -14.07
N ASP A 1008 28.93 4.83 -15.00
CA ASP A 1008 28.21 6.09 -15.10
C ASP A 1008 27.14 6.02 -16.22
N PHE A 1009 26.75 4.83 -16.70
CA PHE A 1009 25.75 4.65 -17.76
C PHE A 1009 26.19 5.10 -19.17
N LYS A 1010 27.47 5.44 -19.39
CA LYS A 1010 27.94 5.89 -20.71
C LYS A 1010 28.18 4.70 -21.63
N VAL A 1011 27.76 4.84 -22.89
CA VAL A 1011 28.05 3.84 -23.92
C VAL A 1011 29.53 3.86 -24.26
N ARG A 1012 30.20 2.72 -24.05
CA ARG A 1012 31.65 2.60 -24.23
C ARG A 1012 32.05 2.91 -25.69
N GLY A 1013 33.18 3.57 -25.87
CA GLY A 1013 33.65 3.98 -27.21
C GLY A 1013 32.93 5.20 -27.80
N THR A 1014 32.03 5.85 -27.04
CA THR A 1014 31.33 7.07 -27.46
C THR A 1014 31.43 8.19 -26.43
N GLN A 1015 31.14 9.41 -26.87
CA GLN A 1015 30.91 10.57 -26.02
C GLN A 1015 29.45 11.01 -26.13
N ASN A 1016 28.94 11.62 -25.06
CA ASN A 1016 27.61 12.23 -25.03
C ASN A 1016 26.43 11.26 -25.27
N LEU A 1017 26.62 9.97 -25.04
CA LEU A 1017 25.59 8.94 -25.18
C LEU A 1017 25.50 8.09 -23.92
N ARG A 1018 24.29 7.96 -23.37
CA ARG A 1018 23.99 7.07 -22.24
C ARG A 1018 22.78 6.18 -22.50
N VAL A 1019 22.69 5.11 -21.72
CA VAL A 1019 21.51 4.25 -21.65
C VAL A 1019 20.99 4.23 -20.22
N VAL A 1020 19.69 4.47 -20.03
CA VAL A 1020 19.06 4.48 -18.70
C VAL A 1020 17.69 3.79 -18.76
N ASP A 1021 17.69 2.46 -18.69
CA ASP A 1021 16.49 1.65 -18.60
C ASP A 1021 16.82 0.23 -18.07
N ALA A 1022 15.88 -0.71 -18.19
CA ALA A 1022 16.05 -2.10 -17.78
C ALA A 1022 17.24 -2.84 -18.43
N SER A 1023 17.77 -2.38 -19.56
CA SER A 1023 18.89 -3.02 -20.27
C SER A 1023 20.23 -2.86 -19.55
N VAL A 1024 20.38 -1.86 -18.66
CA VAL A 1024 21.68 -1.50 -18.07
C VAL A 1024 22.21 -2.51 -17.07
N PHE A 1025 21.35 -3.37 -16.54
CA PHE A 1025 21.74 -4.26 -15.46
C PHE A 1025 22.65 -5.38 -15.99
N PRO A 1026 23.75 -5.72 -15.31
CA PRO A 1026 24.52 -6.94 -15.61
C PRO A 1026 23.78 -8.23 -15.22
N LYS A 1027 22.97 -8.15 -14.17
CA LYS A 1027 22.11 -9.22 -13.66
C LYS A 1027 20.79 -8.61 -13.21
N ILE A 1028 19.68 -9.29 -13.49
CA ILE A 1028 18.34 -8.78 -13.18
C ILE A 1028 18.13 -8.60 -11.65
N PRO A 1029 17.88 -7.36 -11.15
CA PRO A 1029 17.76 -7.10 -9.71
C PRO A 1029 16.35 -7.31 -9.16
N GLY A 1030 16.23 -7.79 -7.92
CA GLY A 1030 15.00 -7.89 -7.14
C GLY A 1030 14.04 -8.99 -7.58
N THR A 1031 12.73 -8.76 -7.40
CA THR A 1031 11.64 -9.63 -7.88
C THR A 1031 10.89 -8.98 -9.05
N TYR A 1032 10.45 -7.74 -8.87
CA TYR A 1032 9.80 -6.94 -9.91
C TYR A 1032 10.73 -5.80 -10.35
N LEU A 1033 10.92 -5.67 -11.65
CA LEU A 1033 12.00 -4.84 -12.21
C LEU A 1033 11.71 -3.33 -12.19
N VAL A 1034 10.45 -2.92 -12.06
CA VAL A 1034 10.09 -1.50 -12.20
C VAL A 1034 10.73 -0.61 -11.13
N THR A 1035 10.74 -1.04 -9.87
CA THR A 1035 11.33 -0.29 -8.74
C THR A 1035 12.83 -0.03 -8.93
N PRO A 1036 13.68 -1.06 -9.18
CA PRO A 1036 15.10 -0.79 -9.43
C PRO A 1036 15.34 0.07 -10.67
N VAL A 1037 14.49 0.00 -11.71
CA VAL A 1037 14.59 0.90 -12.88
C VAL A 1037 14.33 2.36 -12.50
N TYR A 1038 13.33 2.65 -11.67
CA TYR A 1038 13.15 4.01 -11.14
C TYR A 1038 14.36 4.48 -10.32
N MET A 1039 14.93 3.60 -9.49
CA MET A 1039 16.09 3.92 -8.66
C MET A 1039 17.33 4.27 -9.50
N ILE A 1040 17.62 3.51 -10.56
CA ILE A 1040 18.73 3.85 -11.46
C ILE A 1040 18.45 5.11 -12.28
N SER A 1041 17.18 5.42 -12.58
CA SER A 1041 16.80 6.66 -13.26
C SER A 1041 17.13 7.88 -12.40
N GLU A 1042 16.75 7.81 -11.11
CA GLU A 1042 17.08 8.81 -10.10
C GLU A 1042 18.61 8.94 -9.91
N LYS A 1043 19.34 7.81 -9.87
CA LYS A 1043 20.81 7.82 -9.82
C LYS A 1043 21.43 8.45 -11.06
N ALA A 1044 20.99 8.07 -12.25
CA ALA A 1044 21.53 8.56 -13.51
C ALA A 1044 21.37 10.08 -13.62
N ALA A 1045 20.25 10.63 -13.14
CA ALA A 1045 20.05 12.07 -13.07
C ALA A 1045 21.16 12.77 -12.25
N ASP A 1046 21.49 12.26 -11.07
CA ASP A 1046 22.55 12.82 -10.23
C ASP A 1046 23.92 12.70 -10.90
N VAL A 1047 24.21 11.56 -11.53
CA VAL A 1047 25.48 11.32 -12.25
C VAL A 1047 25.64 12.30 -13.42
N ILE A 1048 24.58 12.52 -14.21
CA ILE A 1048 24.58 13.44 -15.35
C ILE A 1048 24.75 14.89 -14.87
N LEU A 1049 24.00 15.30 -13.84
CA LEU A 1049 24.07 16.65 -13.29
C LEU A 1049 25.44 16.94 -12.64
N ALA A 1050 26.04 15.97 -11.96
CA ALA A 1050 27.38 16.11 -11.40
C ALA A 1050 28.44 16.28 -12.50
N ALA A 1051 28.35 15.49 -13.58
CA ALA A 1051 29.24 15.62 -14.74
C ALA A 1051 29.09 17.01 -15.40
N ALA A 1052 27.86 17.48 -15.60
CA ALA A 1052 27.54 18.80 -16.12
C ALA A 1052 28.13 19.95 -15.27
N ALA A 1053 28.04 19.86 -13.94
CA ALA A 1053 28.59 20.85 -13.03
C ALA A 1053 30.13 20.89 -13.09
N SER A 1054 30.78 19.73 -13.16
CA SER A 1054 32.25 19.64 -13.23
C SER A 1054 32.83 20.30 -14.49
N ASN A 1055 32.17 20.11 -15.64
CA ASN A 1055 32.55 20.73 -16.92
C ASN A 1055 32.28 22.24 -16.97
N SER A 1056 31.48 22.79 -16.04
CA SER A 1056 31.22 24.23 -15.95
C SER A 1056 32.29 24.98 -15.14
N THR A 1057 33.11 24.24 -14.37
CA THR A 1057 34.16 24.77 -13.49
C THR A 1057 35.57 24.60 -14.04
N ALA A 1058 35.74 23.82 -15.12
CA ALA A 1058 36.97 23.67 -15.89
C ALA A 1058 36.94 24.61 -17.11
#